data_AF-A0A814SEF1-F1
#
_entry.id   AF-A0A814SEF1-F1
#
_cell.length_a   1.000
_cell.length_b   1.000
_cell.length_c   1.000
_cell.angle_alpha   90.00
_cell.angle_beta   90.00
_cell.angle_gamma   90.00
#
_symmetry.space_group_name_H-M   'P 1'
#
loop_
_entity.id
_entity.type
_entity.pdbx_description
1 polymer ?
#
loop_
_entity_poly.entity_id
_entity_poly.type
_entity_poly.pdbx_seq_one_letter_code
_entity_poly.pdbx_strand_id
1 'polypeptide(L)'
;MSVMYASIHSSPIINSTIFPSKTKPKEIPPPYLRPTWIDIDLDLVRINVQNLKKYIGDNVHLMAVVKANAYGYGIMEIARTSLSAGATWIGVATLDEALVLRREIAKHIPILVLGYVPVEHLSRASEANVTITGISLEWLQEADQAIEQPVDFHLKIDTGMNRLGCRTEDEVKKVIDIVSRNPKLRFTGAFTHFATSEDLTNRTYFLRQLSRFKQFLEIIPNRSEKLIHCSNSGATLYHDEKPFYNMVRCGKALTGPPNEPLKAFLPITLQSVISLHSVLSLVKEVEAGEKIGYADTYTTTKKQWIGTVPIGYGDGWHQNLKPTGVLVEGQRMEIVGRISMDQLMVGLDREYPVGTRVTFIGQQGNMTITGDEVASAAKIPRSEVFSAISSRVPRIYKDNNTIIIPNSAHRNVFQAIPYVLPMLTIGSSNSRRSCAICLSALVPGPPVLRLSCKHKFHLQCLAANIQAQNKQCPLCRAAIDATVVQLLARTHQPPVHEIPSVEDPVDKNALRTLSAQISSARQAAAAAMTSVSHRPMITTTTALEYSTQAFRPESNIYGMVTLQAPPGVVASGSTSPVASRVPIDLICVVDQSGSMAGDKMQLLKETLIYITDQLNDLDRLALVSFDTRAFDRSHGLKRMNRQNQQVLTRAINDDLHGGGGTYIGSGLQMGINLLNTRRTKNPIAALLLLTDGQDNHLHYYGQLLSTLPTDVQCHTFGYGPDHLASLLVQIAEKGNNGSFTYIDEQAAVGRAFALTLGGLFSCVANQLQVEIKFNEPYAITHVHSIYSHTPENLPCERLRFKLNDLNADEKRNLIFQLHIPEIEVNETMSMDDENTGRQDGQAADIPQIIGQVSVTYVETNTNQTLTTKPVPFQLMRTSQPTPGQLPVNYNLDLQRNRVETAREIKRAMDEMDYQRSRAILQAQVNKIKASVSGKDKFCQLLIQDLEHHYPSENAYRSSHFNTYVQHSTERGTYAPLATFSSAVYLSATQEQQAAHFGSYQQSKRQ
;
A
#
# COMPACT_ATOMS: atom_id res chain seq x y z
N MET A 1 18.73 50.57 -37.43
CA MET A 1 19.98 51.33 -37.17
C MET A 1 20.37 51.07 -35.73
N SER A 2 21.16 50.02 -35.48
CA SER A 2 22.64 50.05 -35.37
C SER A 2 23.03 50.40 -33.93
N VAL A 3 23.93 49.75 -33.19
CA VAL A 3 25.04 48.79 -33.44
C VAL A 3 25.53 48.42 -32.00
N MET A 4 25.54 47.14 -31.60
CA MET A 4 26.71 46.23 -31.51
C MET A 4 27.59 46.28 -30.22
N TYR A 5 27.95 45.04 -29.80
CA TYR A 5 29.25 44.55 -29.30
C TYR A 5 29.64 44.57 -27.80
N ALA A 6 29.57 43.37 -27.20
CA ALA A 6 30.69 42.47 -26.86
C ALA A 6 31.92 42.94 -26.03
N SER A 7 32.10 42.19 -24.92
CA SER A 7 33.30 41.40 -24.56
C SER A 7 34.61 42.02 -24.00
N ILE A 8 34.94 41.50 -22.79
CA ILE A 8 36.18 40.77 -22.40
C ILE A 8 37.44 41.55 -21.94
N HIS A 9 37.79 41.22 -20.68
CA HIS A 9 39.10 41.03 -19.99
C HIS A 9 40.30 41.97 -20.16
N SER A 10 40.94 42.26 -19.02
CA SER A 10 42.35 41.87 -18.70
C SER A 10 42.74 42.38 -17.29
N SER A 11 43.00 41.51 -16.30
CA SER A 11 44.30 40.90 -15.89
C SER A 11 44.75 41.43 -14.48
N PRO A 12 45.83 40.97 -13.81
CA PRO A 12 45.80 39.81 -12.88
C PRO A 12 46.66 39.94 -11.55
N ILE A 13 46.59 38.92 -10.65
CA ILE A 13 47.54 38.45 -9.56
C ILE A 13 47.86 39.43 -8.38
N ILE A 14 47.98 39.11 -7.05
CA ILE A 14 48.72 38.06 -6.29
C ILE A 14 48.22 37.86 -4.82
N ASN A 15 48.15 36.58 -4.41
CA ASN A 15 48.26 35.86 -3.11
C ASN A 15 47.78 36.41 -1.75
N SER A 16 47.02 35.56 -1.03
CA SER A 16 47.42 35.09 0.32
C SER A 16 46.81 33.72 0.65
N THR A 17 47.68 32.82 1.13
CA THR A 17 47.49 31.45 1.62
C THR A 17 46.48 31.29 2.75
N ILE A 18 45.49 30.39 2.60
CA ILE A 18 44.77 29.72 3.71
C ILE A 18 44.58 28.24 3.35
N PHE A 19 45.03 27.36 4.24
CA PHE A 19 44.92 25.91 4.14
C PHE A 19 43.45 25.42 3.96
N PRO A 20 43.17 24.43 3.10
CA PRO A 20 41.81 23.92 2.94
C PRO A 20 41.45 22.98 4.09
N SER A 21 40.50 23.36 4.94
CA SER A 21 39.89 22.43 5.90
C SER A 21 39.07 21.38 5.15
N LYS A 22 39.55 20.14 5.13
CA LYS A 22 38.84 18.96 4.63
C LYS A 22 37.72 18.55 5.60
N THR A 23 36.60 19.25 5.59
CA THR A 23 35.35 18.72 6.18
C THR A 23 34.22 18.96 5.20
N LYS A 24 33.81 17.87 4.50
CA LYS A 24 32.60 17.84 3.68
C LYS A 24 31.40 18.27 4.55
N PRO A 25 30.47 19.09 4.04
CA PRO A 25 29.23 19.39 4.76
C PRO A 25 28.49 18.09 5.05
N LYS A 26 28.19 17.82 6.33
CA LYS A 26 27.35 16.67 6.72
C LYS A 26 25.93 16.93 6.21
N GLU A 27 25.52 16.16 5.20
CA GLU A 27 24.14 16.12 4.72
C GLU A 27 23.21 15.67 5.86
N ILE A 28 22.08 16.36 6.02
CA ILE A 28 21.05 16.04 7.01
C ILE A 28 20.35 14.75 6.54
N PRO A 29 20.23 13.70 7.37
CA PRO A 29 19.51 12.50 6.99
C PRO A 29 18.03 12.83 6.72
N PRO A 30 17.40 12.23 5.70
CA PRO A 30 15.98 12.46 5.42
C PRO A 30 15.11 11.98 6.60
N PRO A 31 13.93 12.59 6.82
CA PRO A 31 13.02 12.33 7.96
C PRO A 31 12.31 10.96 7.90
N TYR A 32 12.78 10.04 7.07
CA TYR A 32 12.14 8.76 6.77
C TYR A 32 13.03 7.60 7.22
N LEU A 33 12.40 6.52 7.71
CA LEU A 33 13.10 5.37 8.29
C LEU A 33 13.88 4.54 7.25
N ARG A 34 13.61 4.74 5.95
CA ARG A 34 14.37 4.16 4.84
C ARG A 34 15.10 5.27 4.07
N PRO A 35 16.43 5.16 3.87
CA PRO A 35 17.24 6.20 3.23
C PRO A 35 17.17 6.13 1.69
N THR A 36 15.96 6.22 1.13
CA THR A 36 15.68 6.30 -0.31
C THR A 36 14.62 7.37 -0.52
N TRP A 37 14.86 8.37 -1.37
CA TRP A 37 13.98 9.53 -1.53
C TRP A 37 14.15 10.23 -2.88
N ILE A 38 13.17 11.05 -3.24
CA ILE A 38 13.21 11.99 -4.37
C ILE A 38 13.31 13.39 -3.81
N ASP A 39 14.23 14.20 -4.31
CA ASP A 39 14.27 15.65 -4.10
C ASP A 39 13.60 16.37 -5.27
N ILE A 40 12.76 17.35 -4.98
CA ILE A 40 12.04 18.18 -5.97
C ILE A 40 12.23 19.65 -5.63
N ASP A 41 12.85 20.41 -6.52
CA ASP A 41 13.06 21.85 -6.34
C ASP A 41 11.92 22.65 -7.01
N LEU A 42 11.03 23.20 -6.16
CA LEU A 42 9.88 23.99 -6.58
C LEU A 42 10.29 25.38 -7.10
N ASP A 43 11.46 25.89 -6.72
CA ASP A 43 11.98 27.14 -7.28
C ASP A 43 12.31 26.94 -8.77
N LEU A 44 12.84 25.77 -9.14
CA LEU A 44 13.10 25.42 -10.53
C LEU A 44 11.81 25.19 -11.33
N VAL A 45 10.77 24.60 -10.73
CA VAL A 45 9.44 24.50 -11.36
C VAL A 45 8.89 25.90 -11.64
N ARG A 46 9.00 26.82 -10.68
CA ARG A 46 8.56 28.22 -10.82
C ARG A 46 9.27 28.91 -11.98
N ILE A 47 10.60 28.75 -12.08
CA ILE A 47 11.40 29.30 -13.18
C ILE A 47 10.96 28.74 -14.53
N ASN A 48 10.74 27.42 -14.64
CA ASN A 48 10.28 26.79 -15.87
C ASN A 48 8.92 27.36 -16.33
N VAL A 49 7.98 27.50 -15.40
CA VAL A 49 6.65 28.04 -15.67
C VAL A 49 6.71 29.51 -16.08
N GLN A 50 7.52 30.33 -15.41
CA GLN A 50 7.73 31.73 -15.76
C GLN A 50 8.35 31.87 -17.16
N ASN A 51 9.33 31.04 -17.50
CA ASN A 51 9.95 31.03 -18.83
C ASN A 51 8.94 30.62 -19.91
N LEU A 52 8.10 29.62 -19.64
CA LEU A 52 7.02 29.22 -20.54
C LEU A 52 6.00 30.35 -20.73
N LYS A 53 5.55 30.99 -19.65
CA LYS A 53 4.61 32.12 -19.72
C LYS A 53 5.18 33.28 -20.51
N LYS A 54 6.43 33.66 -20.25
CA LYS A 54 7.13 34.71 -21.00
C LYS A 54 7.23 34.37 -22.50
N TYR A 55 7.45 33.10 -22.83
CA TYR A 55 7.60 32.65 -24.21
C TYR A 55 6.29 32.62 -25.01
N ILE A 56 5.18 32.18 -24.39
CA ILE A 56 3.88 32.12 -25.07
C ILE A 56 3.15 33.47 -25.09
N GLY A 57 3.52 34.41 -24.22
CA GLY A 57 2.91 35.73 -24.07
C GLY A 57 1.69 35.76 -23.15
N ASP A 58 1.31 36.97 -22.74
CA ASP A 58 0.28 37.17 -21.71
C ASP A 58 -1.14 36.82 -22.18
N ASN A 59 -1.41 36.95 -23.48
CA ASN A 59 -2.71 36.66 -24.09
C ASN A 59 -2.99 35.15 -24.26
N VAL A 60 -2.04 34.28 -23.92
CA VAL A 60 -2.17 32.83 -24.04
C VAL A 60 -2.19 32.18 -22.66
N HIS A 61 -3.24 31.43 -22.38
CA HIS A 61 -3.32 30.65 -21.15
C HIS A 61 -2.28 29.53 -21.14
N LEU A 62 -1.70 29.28 -19.97
CA LEU A 62 -0.90 28.09 -19.73
C LEU A 62 -1.70 27.15 -18.85
N MET A 63 -2.03 25.99 -19.41
CA MET A 63 -2.53 24.86 -18.65
C MET A 63 -1.36 24.03 -18.16
N ALA A 64 -1.16 24.00 -16.85
CA ALA A 64 -0.24 23.08 -16.20
C ALA A 64 -0.88 21.69 -16.13
N VAL A 65 -0.36 20.76 -16.92
CA VAL A 65 -0.85 19.38 -16.96
C VAL A 65 -0.17 18.59 -15.85
N VAL A 66 -0.93 18.17 -14.84
CA VAL A 66 -0.45 17.54 -13.60
C VAL A 66 -1.06 16.16 -13.36
N LYS A 67 -1.54 15.50 -14.41
CA LYS A 67 -2.04 14.12 -14.34
C LYS A 67 -0.99 13.13 -13.85
N ALA A 68 -1.44 11.95 -13.41
CA ALA A 68 -0.62 10.86 -12.88
C ALA A 68 0.31 11.33 -11.76
N ASN A 69 -0.26 11.97 -10.74
CA ASN A 69 0.48 12.59 -9.64
C ASN A 69 1.54 13.60 -10.11
N ALA A 70 1.17 14.49 -11.03
CA ALA A 70 2.09 15.37 -11.76
C ALA A 70 3.26 14.61 -12.41
N TYR A 71 3.00 13.48 -13.08
CA TYR A 71 4.03 12.58 -13.63
C TYR A 71 4.96 11.97 -12.57
N GLY A 72 4.46 11.75 -11.34
CA GLY A 72 5.23 11.22 -10.20
C GLY A 72 5.90 12.25 -9.30
N TYR A 73 5.70 13.55 -9.56
CA TYR A 73 6.34 14.66 -8.86
C TYR A 73 5.51 15.21 -7.69
N GLY A 74 4.24 14.84 -7.54
CA GLY A 74 3.34 15.37 -6.53
C GLY A 74 2.32 16.34 -7.12
N ILE A 75 1.07 15.89 -7.23
CA ILE A 75 0.00 16.63 -7.91
C ILE A 75 -0.25 18.01 -7.29
N MET A 76 -0.24 18.10 -5.96
CA MET A 76 -0.63 19.31 -5.24
C MET A 76 0.48 20.36 -5.28
N GLU A 77 1.71 19.96 -5.01
CA GLU A 77 2.89 20.83 -4.96
C GLU A 77 3.20 21.42 -6.34
N ILE A 78 3.16 20.61 -7.39
CA ILE A 78 3.39 21.08 -8.76
C ILE A 78 2.23 21.97 -9.23
N ALA A 79 0.98 21.64 -8.92
CA ALA A 79 -0.17 22.47 -9.31
C ALA A 79 -0.11 23.85 -8.64
N ARG A 80 0.08 23.92 -7.31
CA ARG A 80 0.19 25.19 -6.57
C ARG A 80 1.35 26.04 -7.06
N THR A 81 2.52 25.43 -7.24
CA THR A 81 3.71 26.14 -7.73
C THR A 81 3.47 26.68 -9.12
N SER A 82 2.89 25.88 -10.02
CA SER A 82 2.59 26.31 -11.39
C SER A 82 1.60 27.47 -11.43
N LEU A 83 0.53 27.42 -10.61
CA LEU A 83 -0.45 28.51 -10.51
C LEU A 83 0.20 29.79 -9.99
N SER A 84 1.00 29.70 -8.93
CA SER A 84 1.73 30.85 -8.37
C SER A 84 2.74 31.46 -9.34
N ALA A 85 3.21 30.68 -10.31
CA ALA A 85 4.20 31.07 -11.30
C ALA A 85 3.57 31.61 -12.61
N GLY A 86 2.24 31.63 -12.72
CA GLY A 86 1.51 32.22 -13.84
C GLY A 86 0.72 31.24 -14.72
N ALA A 87 0.68 29.94 -14.39
CA ALA A 87 -0.30 29.04 -15.00
C ALA A 87 -1.72 29.47 -14.57
N THR A 88 -2.66 29.40 -15.50
CA THR A 88 -4.05 29.87 -15.28
C THR A 88 -5.07 28.74 -15.35
N TRP A 89 -4.64 27.57 -15.81
CA TRP A 89 -5.47 26.37 -15.95
C TRP A 89 -4.71 25.16 -15.42
N ILE A 90 -5.44 24.15 -14.95
CA ILE A 90 -4.89 22.85 -14.60
C ILE A 90 -5.50 21.76 -15.51
N GLY A 91 -4.68 20.83 -15.96
CA GLY A 91 -5.12 19.66 -16.73
C GLY A 91 -4.81 18.35 -16.01
N VAL A 92 -5.81 17.47 -15.87
CA VAL A 92 -5.69 16.14 -15.23
C VAL A 92 -6.22 15.03 -16.12
N ALA A 93 -5.98 13.76 -15.79
CA ALA A 93 -6.46 12.62 -16.58
C ALA A 93 -7.87 12.18 -16.19
N THR A 94 -8.18 12.16 -14.89
CA THR A 94 -9.42 11.61 -14.34
C THR A 94 -10.18 12.62 -13.49
N LEU A 95 -11.46 12.34 -13.25
CA LEU A 95 -12.28 13.14 -12.33
C LEU A 95 -11.76 13.05 -10.89
N ASP A 96 -11.25 11.90 -10.44
CA ASP A 96 -10.67 11.74 -9.11
C ASP A 96 -9.50 12.69 -8.85
N GLU A 97 -8.59 12.82 -9.82
CA GLU A 97 -7.49 13.79 -9.74
C GLU A 97 -8.00 15.22 -9.63
N ALA A 98 -9.04 15.56 -10.42
CA ALA A 98 -9.68 16.88 -10.36
C ALA A 98 -10.30 17.14 -8.97
N LEU A 99 -10.99 16.16 -8.41
CA LEU A 99 -11.63 16.26 -7.10
C LEU A 99 -10.60 16.35 -5.96
N VAL A 100 -9.48 15.64 -6.04
CA VAL A 100 -8.36 15.78 -5.09
C VAL A 100 -7.82 17.20 -5.10
N LEU A 101 -7.58 17.76 -6.28
CA LEU A 101 -7.12 19.14 -6.42
C LEU A 101 -8.16 20.14 -5.92
N ARG A 102 -9.44 19.90 -6.19
CA ARG A 102 -10.52 20.84 -5.85
C ARG A 102 -10.72 21.04 -4.35
N ARG A 103 -10.27 20.11 -3.50
CA ARG A 103 -10.26 20.28 -2.04
C ARG A 103 -9.39 21.44 -1.56
N GLU A 104 -8.37 21.79 -2.33
CA GLU A 104 -7.33 22.75 -1.92
C GLU A 104 -7.16 23.91 -2.92
N ILE A 105 -7.56 23.72 -4.18
CA ILE A 105 -7.47 24.73 -5.24
C ILE A 105 -8.80 25.47 -5.34
N ALA A 106 -8.73 26.80 -5.25
CA ALA A 106 -9.88 27.69 -5.30
C ALA A 106 -10.80 27.40 -6.49
N LYS A 107 -12.12 27.43 -6.26
CA LYS A 107 -13.16 27.02 -7.22
C LYS A 107 -13.12 27.80 -8.55
N HIS A 108 -12.66 29.05 -8.53
CA HIS A 108 -12.55 29.89 -9.73
C HIS A 108 -11.39 29.48 -10.65
N ILE A 109 -10.43 28.69 -10.18
CA ILE A 109 -9.31 28.20 -10.99
C ILE A 109 -9.82 27.01 -11.81
N PRO A 110 -9.81 27.09 -13.15
CA PRO A 110 -10.39 26.06 -14.01
C PRO A 110 -9.50 24.80 -14.04
N ILE A 111 -10.17 23.65 -13.96
CA ILE A 111 -9.56 22.32 -14.09
C ILE A 111 -10.26 21.61 -15.25
N LEU A 112 -9.47 21.12 -16.21
CA LEU A 112 -9.95 20.29 -17.32
C LEU A 112 -9.54 18.82 -17.09
N VAL A 113 -10.53 17.92 -17.09
CA VAL A 113 -10.29 16.48 -17.24
C VAL A 113 -10.07 16.18 -18.72
N LEU A 114 -8.85 15.77 -19.07
CA LEU A 114 -8.42 15.50 -20.45
C LEU A 114 -8.86 14.12 -20.97
N GLY A 115 -9.26 13.23 -20.06
CA GLY A 115 -9.69 11.86 -20.34
C GLY A 115 -11.21 11.69 -20.33
N TYR A 116 -11.63 10.43 -20.30
CA TYR A 116 -13.04 10.02 -20.19
C TYR A 116 -13.59 10.31 -18.79
N VAL A 117 -14.84 10.76 -18.75
CA VAL A 117 -15.65 10.87 -17.53
C VAL A 117 -16.95 10.11 -17.79
N PRO A 118 -17.30 9.09 -16.99
CA PRO A 118 -18.61 8.43 -17.11
C PRO A 118 -19.75 9.44 -16.96
N VAL A 119 -20.81 9.30 -17.76
CA VAL A 119 -21.91 10.29 -17.84
C VAL A 119 -22.69 10.40 -16.52
N GLU A 120 -22.72 9.34 -15.72
CA GLU A 120 -23.26 9.28 -14.37
C GLU A 120 -22.50 10.15 -13.36
N HIS A 121 -21.32 10.65 -13.71
CA HIS A 121 -20.50 11.50 -12.85
C HIS A 121 -20.47 12.98 -13.28
N LEU A 122 -21.29 13.37 -14.25
CA LEU A 122 -21.37 14.77 -14.71
C LEU A 122 -21.88 15.72 -13.63
N SER A 123 -22.79 15.27 -12.75
CA SER A 123 -23.24 16.04 -11.59
C SER A 123 -22.07 16.39 -10.66
N ARG A 124 -21.22 15.41 -10.33
CA ARG A 124 -20.02 15.62 -9.49
C ARG A 124 -19.03 16.59 -10.14
N ALA A 125 -18.85 16.50 -11.47
CA ALA A 125 -18.00 17.44 -12.20
C ALA A 125 -18.56 18.87 -12.16
N SER A 126 -19.87 19.03 -12.34
CA SER A 126 -20.57 20.32 -12.25
C SER A 126 -20.44 20.94 -10.85
N GLU A 127 -20.75 20.20 -9.79
CA GLU A 127 -20.66 20.65 -8.40
C GLU A 127 -19.25 21.15 -8.04
N ALA A 128 -18.23 20.43 -8.51
CA ALA A 128 -16.83 20.71 -8.29
C ALA A 128 -16.26 21.81 -9.21
N ASN A 129 -17.05 22.38 -10.13
CA ASN A 129 -16.61 23.29 -11.18
C ASN A 129 -15.39 22.73 -11.96
N VAL A 130 -15.58 21.54 -12.50
CA VAL A 130 -14.61 20.81 -13.32
C VAL A 130 -15.11 20.76 -14.76
N THR A 131 -14.29 21.26 -15.67
CA THR A 131 -14.52 21.14 -17.12
C THR A 131 -14.18 19.72 -17.56
N ILE A 132 -15.04 19.13 -18.40
CA ILE A 132 -14.87 17.77 -18.91
C ILE A 132 -14.47 17.77 -20.40
N THR A 133 -14.00 16.62 -20.89
CA THR A 133 -13.75 16.43 -22.32
C THR A 133 -14.95 15.74 -22.99
N GLY A 134 -15.49 16.34 -24.04
CA GLY A 134 -16.41 15.63 -24.95
C GLY A 134 -15.61 14.70 -25.85
N ILE A 135 -15.62 13.39 -25.56
CA ILE A 135 -14.67 12.43 -26.14
C ILE A 135 -15.11 11.81 -27.48
N SER A 136 -16.41 11.81 -27.79
CA SER A 136 -16.98 11.36 -29.06
C SER A 136 -18.39 11.92 -29.24
N LEU A 137 -19.00 11.72 -30.41
CA LEU A 137 -20.39 12.10 -30.66
C LEU A 137 -21.34 11.28 -29.78
N GLU A 138 -21.13 9.96 -29.71
CA GLU A 138 -21.97 9.02 -28.96
C GLU A 138 -21.97 9.36 -27.48
N TRP A 139 -20.77 9.60 -26.92
CA TRP A 139 -20.64 10.02 -25.53
C TRP A 139 -21.35 11.35 -25.25
N LEU A 140 -21.31 12.30 -26.19
CA LEU A 140 -22.01 13.57 -26.05
C LEU A 140 -23.53 13.42 -26.16
N GLN A 141 -24.04 12.46 -26.94
CA GLN A 141 -25.46 12.12 -26.99
C GLN A 141 -25.93 11.49 -25.68
N GLU A 142 -25.13 10.61 -25.08
CA GLU A 142 -25.41 10.05 -23.75
C GLU A 142 -25.36 11.14 -22.67
N ALA A 143 -24.36 12.01 -22.72
CA ALA A 143 -24.23 13.14 -21.80
C ALA A 143 -25.42 14.11 -21.90
N ASP A 144 -25.93 14.37 -23.12
CA ASP A 144 -27.10 15.22 -23.36
C ASP A 144 -28.36 14.69 -22.66
N GLN A 145 -28.49 13.37 -22.60
CA GLN A 145 -29.61 12.69 -21.92
C GLN A 145 -29.42 12.63 -20.40
N ALA A 146 -28.19 12.41 -19.94
CA ALA A 146 -27.89 12.23 -18.52
C ALA A 146 -27.73 13.54 -17.73
N ILE A 147 -27.52 14.68 -18.39
CA ILE A 147 -27.12 15.91 -17.73
C ILE A 147 -28.26 16.61 -16.97
N GLU A 148 -28.09 16.69 -15.66
CA GLU A 148 -29.03 17.38 -14.78
C GLU A 148 -28.62 18.84 -14.53
N GLN A 149 -27.34 19.10 -14.30
CA GLN A 149 -26.76 20.40 -13.94
C GLN A 149 -25.79 20.90 -15.03
N PRO A 150 -25.64 22.22 -15.23
CA PRO A 150 -24.74 22.75 -16.26
C PRO A 150 -23.28 22.31 -16.06
N VAL A 151 -22.67 21.74 -17.09
CA VAL A 151 -21.24 21.35 -17.08
C VAL A 151 -20.54 22.00 -18.26
N ASP A 152 -19.36 22.57 -18.00
CA ASP A 152 -18.50 23.05 -19.07
C ASP A 152 -17.78 21.88 -19.71
N PHE A 153 -17.72 21.84 -21.04
CA PHE A 153 -16.95 20.83 -21.74
C PHE A 153 -16.11 21.42 -22.87
N HIS A 154 -14.97 20.79 -23.10
CA HIS A 154 -14.13 21.02 -24.27
C HIS A 154 -14.27 19.86 -25.26
N LEU A 155 -14.64 20.14 -26.52
CA LEU A 155 -14.75 19.13 -27.57
C LEU A 155 -13.37 18.62 -27.97
N LYS A 156 -13.13 17.31 -27.87
CA LYS A 156 -11.94 16.69 -28.41
C LYS A 156 -12.14 16.38 -29.89
N ILE A 157 -11.21 16.85 -30.71
CA ILE A 157 -11.13 16.56 -32.16
C ILE A 157 -9.92 15.70 -32.43
N ASP A 158 -10.11 14.59 -33.12
CA ASP A 158 -9.03 13.69 -33.51
C ASP A 158 -8.50 14.02 -34.91
N THR A 159 -7.30 14.58 -34.93
CA THR A 159 -6.61 14.97 -36.17
C THR A 159 -5.63 13.91 -36.65
N GLY A 160 -5.49 12.79 -35.93
CA GLY A 160 -4.55 11.72 -36.25
C GLY A 160 -3.81 11.14 -35.04
N MET A 161 -4.22 11.44 -33.81
CA MET A 161 -3.71 10.70 -32.64
C MET A 161 -4.43 9.36 -32.49
N ASN A 162 -5.65 9.22 -33.03
CA ASN A 162 -6.43 7.98 -33.01
C ASN A 162 -6.69 7.46 -31.59
N ARG A 163 -6.88 8.37 -30.63
CA ARG A 163 -7.11 8.03 -29.21
C ARG A 163 -8.49 8.41 -28.72
N LEU A 164 -8.86 9.68 -28.84
CA LEU A 164 -10.17 10.24 -28.47
C LEU A 164 -10.49 11.40 -29.41
N GLY A 165 -11.79 11.65 -29.59
CA GLY A 165 -12.34 12.80 -30.28
C GLY A 165 -13.06 12.48 -31.58
N CYS A 166 -13.95 13.39 -31.98
CA CYS A 166 -14.63 13.33 -33.27
C CYS A 166 -13.62 13.37 -34.43
N ARG A 167 -13.90 12.59 -35.47
CA ARG A 167 -13.02 12.35 -36.63
C ARG A 167 -13.56 12.95 -37.92
N THR A 168 -14.85 13.27 -37.99
CA THR A 168 -15.50 13.78 -39.21
C THR A 168 -16.16 15.13 -38.97
N GLU A 169 -16.26 15.97 -40.01
CA GLU A 169 -16.95 17.26 -39.90
C GLU A 169 -18.44 17.07 -39.55
N ASP A 170 -19.05 15.99 -40.04
CA ASP A 170 -20.43 15.62 -39.75
C ASP A 170 -20.64 15.34 -38.25
N GLU A 171 -19.74 14.58 -37.61
CA GLU A 171 -19.79 14.37 -36.16
C GLU A 171 -19.71 15.69 -35.39
N VAL A 172 -18.79 16.59 -35.78
CA VAL A 172 -18.64 17.88 -35.09
C VAL A 172 -19.87 18.77 -35.32
N LYS A 173 -20.45 18.78 -36.52
CA LYS A 173 -21.72 19.49 -36.80
C LYS A 173 -22.86 18.94 -35.93
N LYS A 174 -22.98 17.63 -35.80
CA LYS A 174 -23.96 16.99 -34.91
C LYS A 174 -23.74 17.36 -33.44
N VAL A 175 -22.49 17.43 -32.98
CA VAL A 175 -22.18 17.93 -31.63
C VAL A 175 -22.65 19.39 -31.46
N ILE A 176 -22.40 20.25 -32.44
CA ILE A 176 -22.84 21.65 -32.42
C ILE A 176 -24.37 21.74 -32.34
N ASP A 177 -25.09 20.89 -33.07
CA ASP A 177 -26.56 20.82 -33.02
C ASP A 177 -27.08 20.39 -31.65
N ILE A 178 -26.45 19.41 -31.01
CA ILE A 178 -26.79 18.95 -29.64
C ILE A 178 -26.69 20.12 -28.66
N VAL A 179 -25.54 20.79 -28.63
CA VAL A 179 -25.25 21.82 -27.62
C VAL A 179 -26.02 23.12 -27.87
N SER A 180 -26.47 23.35 -29.11
CA SER A 180 -27.35 24.47 -29.43
C SER A 180 -28.76 24.26 -28.87
N ARG A 181 -29.16 23.01 -28.60
CA ARG A 181 -30.49 22.66 -28.05
C ARG A 181 -30.48 22.46 -26.53
N ASN A 182 -29.35 22.06 -25.95
CA ASN A 182 -29.22 21.85 -24.52
C ASN A 182 -28.23 22.82 -23.86
N PRO A 183 -28.70 23.89 -23.18
CA PRO A 183 -27.82 24.87 -22.55
C PRO A 183 -27.05 24.33 -21.33
N LYS A 184 -27.37 23.12 -20.83
CA LYS A 184 -26.64 22.50 -19.73
C LYS A 184 -25.27 21.95 -20.17
N LEU A 185 -25.13 21.49 -21.41
CA LEU A 185 -23.84 21.13 -21.99
C LEU A 185 -23.16 22.38 -22.55
N ARG A 186 -22.41 23.07 -21.71
CA ARG A 186 -21.79 24.36 -22.05
C ARG A 186 -20.51 24.12 -22.86
N PHE A 187 -20.64 24.25 -24.17
CA PHE A 187 -19.51 24.15 -25.11
C PHE A 187 -18.57 25.36 -24.96
N THR A 188 -17.48 25.20 -24.20
CA THR A 188 -16.57 26.30 -23.81
C THR A 188 -15.22 26.27 -24.50
N GLY A 189 -14.83 25.14 -25.11
CA GLY A 189 -13.56 25.03 -25.82
C GLY A 189 -13.48 23.84 -26.76
N ALA A 190 -12.45 23.80 -27.60
CA ALA A 190 -12.18 22.66 -28.47
C ALA A 190 -10.67 22.43 -28.62
N PHE A 191 -10.28 21.16 -28.74
CA PHE A 191 -8.86 20.83 -28.80
C PHE A 191 -8.50 19.58 -29.57
N THR A 192 -7.25 19.52 -30.02
CA THR A 192 -6.62 18.31 -30.52
C THR A 192 -5.30 18.03 -29.80
N HIS A 193 -4.65 16.90 -30.12
CA HIS A 193 -3.34 16.54 -29.58
C HIS A 193 -2.45 15.97 -30.68
N PHE A 194 -1.21 16.44 -30.73
CA PHE A 194 -0.23 15.99 -31.72
C PHE A 194 0.45 14.70 -31.30
N ALA A 195 0.62 13.78 -32.24
CA ALA A 195 1.30 12.50 -32.04
C ALA A 195 2.83 12.63 -32.15
N THR A 196 3.31 13.51 -33.04
CA THR A 196 4.73 13.56 -33.45
C THR A 196 5.37 14.94 -33.23
N SER A 197 4.89 15.73 -32.27
CA SER A 197 5.38 17.11 -32.03
C SER A 197 6.82 17.20 -31.49
N GLU A 198 7.44 16.06 -31.17
CA GLU A 198 8.83 15.97 -30.72
C GLU A 198 9.72 15.31 -31.80
N ASP A 199 9.16 14.91 -32.96
CA ASP A 199 9.94 14.45 -34.12
C ASP A 199 10.29 15.64 -35.01
N LEU A 200 11.50 16.18 -34.82
CA LEU A 200 12.00 17.31 -35.60
C LEU A 200 12.59 16.89 -36.95
N THR A 201 12.82 15.58 -37.14
CA THR A 201 13.39 15.05 -38.38
C THR A 201 12.33 14.89 -39.47
N ASN A 202 11.09 14.59 -39.07
CA ASN A 202 9.95 14.48 -39.97
C ASN A 202 8.70 15.19 -39.45
N ARG A 203 8.51 16.43 -39.89
CA ARG A 203 7.37 17.27 -39.48
C ARG A 203 6.10 17.02 -40.30
N THR A 204 6.12 16.13 -41.29
CA THR A 204 5.00 15.91 -42.24
C THR A 204 3.70 15.56 -41.51
N TYR A 205 3.78 14.64 -40.54
CA TYR A 205 2.59 14.20 -39.80
C TYR A 205 2.05 15.31 -38.89
N PHE A 206 2.94 16.04 -38.21
CA PHE A 206 2.57 17.19 -37.38
C PHE A 206 1.84 18.26 -38.19
N LEU A 207 2.40 18.65 -39.35
CA LEU A 207 1.80 19.64 -40.24
C LEU A 207 0.44 19.19 -40.78
N ARG A 208 0.30 17.89 -41.10
CA ARG A 208 -0.98 17.30 -41.49
C ARG A 208 -2.02 17.38 -40.38
N GLN A 209 -1.66 17.04 -39.14
CA GLN A 209 -2.55 17.17 -37.99
C GLN A 209 -2.96 18.63 -37.75
N LEU A 210 -2.01 19.56 -37.86
CA LEU A 210 -2.27 20.99 -37.69
C LEU A 210 -3.22 21.52 -38.77
N SER A 211 -2.99 21.16 -40.04
CA SER A 211 -3.88 21.52 -41.15
C SER A 211 -5.29 20.99 -40.95
N ARG A 212 -5.42 19.70 -40.58
CA ARG A 212 -6.71 19.09 -40.29
C ARG A 212 -7.41 19.76 -39.11
N PHE A 213 -6.67 20.14 -38.06
CA PHE A 213 -7.25 20.90 -36.96
C PHE A 213 -7.82 22.23 -37.45
N LYS A 214 -7.09 22.98 -38.27
CA LYS A 214 -7.56 24.25 -38.84
C LYS A 214 -8.88 24.06 -39.60
N GLN A 215 -9.00 23.01 -40.42
CA GLN A 215 -10.24 22.68 -41.13
C GLN A 215 -11.43 22.49 -40.16
N PHE A 216 -11.24 21.72 -39.08
CA PHE A 216 -12.28 21.56 -38.06
C PHE A 216 -12.61 22.82 -37.27
N LEU A 217 -11.71 23.81 -37.22
CA LEU A 217 -12.01 25.06 -36.54
C LEU A 217 -12.92 25.99 -37.36
N GLU A 218 -13.00 25.81 -38.67
CA GLU A 218 -13.88 26.61 -39.55
C GLU A 218 -15.36 26.27 -39.36
N ILE A 219 -15.68 25.10 -38.79
CA ILE A 219 -17.05 24.68 -38.49
C ILE A 219 -17.49 25.05 -37.07
N ILE A 220 -16.60 25.53 -36.21
CA ILE A 220 -16.92 25.86 -34.81
C ILE A 220 -17.56 27.26 -34.75
N PRO A 221 -18.82 27.39 -34.29
CA PRO A 221 -19.48 28.69 -34.18
C PRO A 221 -18.88 29.53 -33.05
N ASN A 222 -18.89 30.85 -33.22
CA ASN A 222 -18.37 31.83 -32.25
C ASN A 222 -16.97 31.46 -31.72
N ARG A 223 -16.10 30.95 -32.60
CA ARG A 223 -14.76 30.44 -32.26
C ARG A 223 -13.94 31.41 -31.42
N SER A 224 -14.07 32.72 -31.62
CA SER A 224 -13.38 33.76 -30.84
C SER A 224 -13.74 33.76 -29.36
N GLU A 225 -14.90 33.23 -28.97
CA GLU A 225 -15.37 33.13 -27.58
C GLU A 225 -14.99 31.79 -26.93
N LYS A 226 -14.39 30.86 -27.68
CA LYS A 226 -14.05 29.51 -27.22
C LYS A 226 -12.58 29.39 -26.86
N LEU A 227 -12.26 28.53 -25.90
CA LEU A 227 -10.87 28.12 -25.63
C LEU A 227 -10.42 27.09 -26.67
N ILE A 228 -9.57 27.53 -27.59
CA ILE A 228 -8.98 26.71 -28.64
C ILE A 228 -7.54 26.38 -28.26
N HIS A 229 -7.22 25.09 -28.21
CA HIS A 229 -5.88 24.66 -27.83
C HIS A 229 -5.43 23.39 -28.58
N CYS A 230 -4.15 23.30 -28.92
CA CYS A 230 -3.62 22.09 -29.55
C CYS A 230 -2.20 21.74 -29.09
N SER A 231 -1.39 22.73 -28.74
CA SER A 231 0.00 22.52 -28.36
C SER A 231 0.16 21.80 -27.02
N ASN A 232 0.88 20.67 -27.08
CA ASN A 232 1.55 20.06 -25.92
C ASN A 232 2.92 20.73 -25.70
N SER A 233 3.77 20.21 -24.80
CA SER A 233 5.12 20.77 -24.58
C SER A 233 5.96 20.83 -25.87
N GLY A 234 6.02 19.75 -26.65
CA GLY A 234 6.79 19.72 -27.91
C GLY A 234 6.30 20.75 -28.93
N ALA A 235 4.98 20.78 -29.17
CA ALA A 235 4.40 21.74 -30.12
C ALA A 235 4.42 23.18 -29.64
N THR A 236 4.60 23.41 -28.34
CA THR A 236 4.83 24.75 -27.79
C THR A 236 6.26 25.20 -28.09
N LEU A 237 7.25 24.31 -27.96
CA LEU A 237 8.66 24.68 -27.92
C LEU A 237 9.38 24.58 -29.28
N TYR A 238 8.99 23.68 -30.17
CA TYR A 238 9.83 23.30 -31.32
C TYR A 238 9.29 23.67 -32.70
N HIS A 239 8.14 24.33 -32.78
CA HIS A 239 7.47 24.54 -34.06
C HIS A 239 7.22 26.03 -34.33
N ASP A 240 7.75 26.50 -35.46
CA ASP A 240 7.69 27.89 -35.89
C ASP A 240 6.26 28.37 -36.16
N GLU A 241 5.33 27.47 -36.47
CA GLU A 241 3.92 27.82 -36.65
C GLU A 241 3.27 28.31 -35.37
N LYS A 242 3.91 28.07 -34.20
CA LYS A 242 3.46 28.46 -32.86
C LYS A 242 1.94 28.34 -32.71
N PRO A 243 1.35 27.12 -32.86
CA PRO A 243 -0.10 26.95 -32.90
C PRO A 243 -0.72 27.00 -31.49
N PHE A 244 -0.38 28.05 -30.72
CA PHE A 244 -0.78 28.25 -29.34
C PHE A 244 -2.27 28.52 -29.22
N TYR A 245 -2.86 29.18 -30.24
CA TYR A 245 -4.20 29.74 -30.19
C TYR A 245 -4.35 30.57 -28.90
N ASN A 246 -5.30 30.26 -28.02
CA ASN A 246 -5.48 30.99 -26.75
C ASN A 246 -5.09 30.16 -25.52
N MET A 247 -4.63 28.91 -25.69
CA MET A 247 -4.11 28.11 -24.57
C MET A 247 -3.12 27.01 -25.01
N VAL A 248 -2.01 26.87 -24.29
CA VAL A 248 -1.07 25.73 -24.42
C VAL A 248 -1.18 24.78 -23.24
N ARG A 249 -0.88 23.49 -23.45
CA ARG A 249 -0.96 22.43 -22.42
C ARG A 249 0.41 21.82 -22.17
N CYS A 250 1.13 22.33 -21.17
CA CYS A 250 2.47 21.87 -20.86
C CYS A 250 2.48 20.91 -19.66
N GLY A 251 3.15 19.77 -19.82
CA GLY A 251 3.41 18.81 -18.74
C GLY A 251 4.92 18.61 -18.58
N LYS A 252 5.55 17.92 -19.54
CA LYS A 252 7.00 17.65 -19.56
C LYS A 252 7.88 18.89 -19.37
N ALA A 253 7.48 20.02 -19.97
CA ALA A 253 8.24 21.27 -19.90
C ALA A 253 8.18 21.96 -18.52
N LEU A 254 7.23 21.59 -17.65
CA LEU A 254 7.16 22.11 -16.28
C LEU A 254 8.33 21.60 -15.43
N THR A 255 8.82 20.39 -15.72
CA THR A 255 9.75 19.65 -14.85
C THR A 255 11.17 19.54 -15.39
N GLY A 256 11.43 20.02 -16.60
CA GLY A 256 12.78 20.20 -17.11
C GLY A 256 12.95 19.96 -18.61
N PRO A 257 14.19 20.15 -19.10
CA PRO A 257 14.52 19.97 -20.52
C PRO A 257 14.48 18.48 -20.90
N PRO A 258 14.29 18.14 -22.19
CA PRO A 258 14.60 16.82 -22.69
C PRO A 258 16.12 16.63 -22.81
N ASN A 259 16.57 15.43 -23.21
CA ASN A 259 17.96 15.18 -23.63
C ASN A 259 18.26 15.67 -25.06
N GLU A 260 19.54 15.63 -25.41
CA GLU A 260 19.98 15.82 -26.79
C GLU A 260 19.42 14.75 -27.74
N PRO A 261 19.15 15.09 -29.02
CA PRO A 261 19.40 16.39 -29.66
C PRO A 261 18.29 17.43 -29.42
N LEU A 262 17.16 17.06 -28.82
CA LEU A 262 16.01 17.97 -28.65
C LEU A 262 16.31 19.17 -27.74
N LYS A 263 17.22 18.99 -26.77
CA LYS A 263 17.66 20.05 -25.87
C LYS A 263 18.32 21.22 -26.61
N ALA A 264 19.14 20.95 -27.62
CA ALA A 264 19.80 21.98 -28.42
C ALA A 264 18.82 22.90 -29.18
N PHE A 265 17.60 22.45 -29.43
CA PHE A 265 16.56 23.22 -30.15
C PHE A 265 15.60 23.98 -29.22
N LEU A 266 15.82 23.97 -27.90
CA LEU A 266 14.94 24.68 -26.97
C LEU A 266 15.06 26.21 -27.13
N PRO A 267 13.94 26.93 -27.31
CA PRO A 267 13.96 28.40 -27.41
C PRO A 267 14.07 29.09 -26.04
N ILE A 268 13.91 28.33 -24.94
CA ILE A 268 13.96 28.81 -23.56
C ILE A 268 14.76 27.86 -22.69
N THR A 269 15.34 28.39 -21.62
CA THR A 269 16.01 27.58 -20.61
C THR A 269 14.99 26.87 -19.73
N LEU A 270 15.08 25.54 -19.68
CA LEU A 270 14.37 24.69 -18.74
C LEU A 270 15.36 24.03 -17.77
N GLN A 271 14.96 23.90 -16.52
CA GLN A 271 15.76 23.36 -15.42
C GLN A 271 15.21 22.01 -14.98
N SER A 272 16.08 21.02 -14.79
CA SER A 272 15.69 19.74 -14.19
C SER A 272 15.32 19.95 -12.73
N VAL A 273 14.09 19.60 -12.35
CA VAL A 273 13.57 19.90 -11.02
C VAL A 273 13.70 18.73 -10.04
N ILE A 274 14.15 17.56 -10.50
CA ILE A 274 14.05 16.30 -9.76
C ILE A 274 15.40 15.57 -9.68
N SER A 275 15.62 14.91 -8.54
CA SER A 275 16.68 13.93 -8.36
C SER A 275 16.26 12.77 -7.45
N LEU A 276 16.76 11.57 -7.71
CA LEU A 276 16.44 10.33 -7.00
C LEU A 276 17.70 9.78 -6.34
N HIS A 277 17.62 9.53 -5.03
CA HIS A 277 18.76 9.15 -4.22
C HIS A 277 18.45 7.97 -3.29
N SER A 278 19.54 7.31 -2.90
CA SER A 278 19.56 6.32 -1.83
C SER A 278 20.94 6.33 -1.15
N VAL A 279 21.26 5.30 -0.37
CA VAL A 279 22.58 5.12 0.25
C VAL A 279 23.05 3.67 0.14
N LEU A 280 24.35 3.44 0.26
CA LEU A 280 24.90 2.10 0.46
C LEU A 280 24.47 1.60 1.85
N SER A 281 23.59 0.59 1.92
CA SER A 281 23.16 -0.03 3.19
C SER A 281 24.08 -1.15 3.66
N LEU A 282 24.86 -1.72 2.74
CA LEU A 282 25.88 -2.73 3.02
C LEU A 282 26.99 -2.56 1.98
N VAL A 283 28.24 -2.75 2.40
CA VAL A 283 29.40 -2.84 1.51
C VAL A 283 30.20 -4.06 1.92
N LYS A 284 30.53 -4.92 0.96
CA LYS A 284 31.33 -6.13 1.20
C LYS A 284 32.21 -6.45 0.01
N GLU A 285 33.34 -7.08 0.28
CA GLU A 285 34.19 -7.65 -0.75
C GLU A 285 33.70 -9.07 -1.09
N VAL A 286 33.70 -9.39 -2.38
CA VAL A 286 33.20 -10.64 -2.94
C VAL A 286 34.32 -11.27 -3.77
N GLU A 287 34.58 -12.56 -3.56
CA GLU A 287 35.69 -13.27 -4.22
C GLU A 287 35.39 -13.50 -5.71
N ALA A 288 36.42 -13.78 -6.50
CA ALA A 288 36.25 -14.14 -7.90
C ALA A 288 35.46 -15.47 -8.04
N GLY A 289 34.50 -15.51 -8.95
CA GLY A 289 33.66 -16.69 -9.22
C GLY A 289 32.36 -16.75 -8.43
N GLU A 290 32.12 -15.81 -7.50
CA GLU A 290 30.88 -15.73 -6.72
C GLU A 290 29.75 -15.04 -7.49
N LYS A 291 28.50 -15.41 -7.17
CA LYS A 291 27.29 -14.94 -7.87
C LYS A 291 26.57 -13.85 -7.09
N ILE A 292 25.99 -12.88 -7.80
CA ILE A 292 25.27 -11.75 -7.19
C ILE A 292 23.78 -11.74 -7.57
N GLY A 293 22.92 -11.74 -6.55
CA GLY A 293 21.47 -11.63 -6.69
C GLY A 293 20.81 -12.89 -7.25
N TYR A 294 19.57 -12.75 -7.73
CA TYR A 294 18.78 -13.88 -8.22
C TYR A 294 19.25 -14.41 -9.59
N ALA A 295 18.99 -15.70 -9.80
CA ALA A 295 19.07 -16.40 -11.09
C ALA A 295 20.43 -16.33 -11.80
N ASP A 296 21.52 -16.22 -11.04
CA ASP A 296 22.89 -16.36 -11.51
C ASP A 296 23.29 -15.44 -12.67
N THR A 297 22.65 -14.26 -12.75
CA THR A 297 22.82 -13.34 -13.88
C THR A 297 24.12 -12.53 -13.85
N TYR A 298 24.87 -12.58 -12.75
CA TYR A 298 26.15 -11.92 -12.60
C TYR A 298 27.07 -12.78 -11.74
N THR A 299 28.29 -12.99 -12.26
CA THR A 299 29.37 -13.68 -11.57
C THR A 299 30.57 -12.75 -11.55
N THR A 300 31.16 -12.53 -10.38
CA THR A 300 32.39 -11.75 -10.24
C THR A 300 33.53 -12.41 -11.00
N THR A 301 34.25 -11.66 -11.83
CA THR A 301 35.42 -12.17 -12.57
C THR A 301 36.73 -12.00 -11.81
N LYS A 302 36.73 -11.11 -10.82
CA LYS A 302 37.84 -10.82 -9.91
C LYS A 302 37.26 -10.49 -8.53
N LYS A 303 38.14 -10.44 -7.53
CA LYS A 303 37.79 -9.90 -6.22
C LYS A 303 37.26 -8.46 -6.38
N GLN A 304 36.07 -8.19 -5.88
CA GLN A 304 35.33 -6.96 -6.19
C GLN A 304 34.48 -6.50 -5.00
N TRP A 305 34.42 -5.19 -4.80
CA TRP A 305 33.54 -4.58 -3.81
C TRP A 305 32.11 -4.50 -4.35
N ILE A 306 31.14 -4.92 -3.55
CA ILE A 306 29.71 -4.88 -3.87
C ILE A 306 28.98 -4.07 -2.80
N GLY A 307 28.23 -3.07 -3.26
CA GLY A 307 27.34 -2.27 -2.43
C GLY A 307 25.89 -2.72 -2.57
N THR A 308 25.15 -2.81 -1.47
CA THR A 308 23.69 -3.00 -1.50
C THR A 308 23.00 -1.66 -1.28
N VAL A 309 21.93 -1.40 -2.04
CA VAL A 309 21.17 -0.15 -2.02
C VAL A 309 19.69 -0.45 -1.76
N PRO A 310 19.01 0.20 -0.80
CA PRO A 310 17.63 -0.08 -0.41
C PRO A 310 16.59 0.56 -1.36
N ILE A 311 16.67 0.21 -2.64
CA ILE A 311 15.68 0.53 -3.67
C ILE A 311 15.56 -0.64 -4.65
N GLY A 312 14.35 -0.99 -5.04
CA GLY A 312 14.08 -2.09 -5.98
C GLY A 312 12.85 -1.88 -6.86
N TYR A 313 12.37 -2.94 -7.51
CA TYR A 313 11.24 -2.82 -8.43
C TYR A 313 9.90 -2.53 -7.74
N GLY A 314 9.75 -2.85 -6.44
CA GLY A 314 8.62 -2.45 -5.61
C GLY A 314 8.58 -0.95 -5.30
N ASP A 315 9.71 -0.27 -5.55
CA ASP A 315 9.82 1.20 -5.52
C ASP A 315 9.64 1.83 -6.89
N GLY A 316 9.47 1.03 -7.95
CA GLY A 316 9.40 1.47 -9.34
C GLY A 316 10.73 1.46 -10.08
N TRP A 317 11.82 1.00 -9.45
CA TRP A 317 13.11 0.81 -10.14
C TRP A 317 13.20 -0.57 -10.80
N HIS A 318 12.56 -0.71 -11.97
CA HIS A 318 12.40 -1.99 -12.66
C HIS A 318 13.69 -2.51 -13.35
N GLN A 319 13.70 -3.80 -13.73
CA GLN A 319 14.87 -4.47 -14.33
C GLN A 319 15.41 -3.75 -15.58
N ASN A 320 14.53 -3.19 -16.40
CA ASN A 320 14.91 -2.45 -17.61
C ASN A 320 15.62 -1.12 -17.33
N LEU A 321 15.56 -0.59 -16.11
CA LEU A 321 16.26 0.64 -15.70
C LEU A 321 17.71 0.38 -15.24
N LYS A 322 18.09 -0.90 -15.10
CA LYS A 322 19.44 -1.35 -14.73
C LYS A 322 20.57 -0.75 -15.58
N PRO A 323 20.48 -0.65 -16.93
CA PRO A 323 21.63 -0.34 -17.79
C PRO A 323 22.29 1.02 -17.56
N THR A 324 21.56 1.99 -16.98
CA THR A 324 22.11 3.33 -16.72
C THR A 324 23.14 3.32 -15.58
N GLY A 325 23.08 2.36 -14.66
CA GLY A 325 23.92 2.36 -13.46
C GLY A 325 23.52 3.48 -12.48
N VAL A 326 24.43 3.81 -11.55
CA VAL A 326 24.24 4.82 -10.50
C VAL A 326 25.50 5.65 -10.29
N LEU A 327 25.40 6.80 -9.62
CA LEU A 327 26.56 7.57 -9.18
C LEU A 327 26.86 7.31 -7.69
N VAL A 328 28.13 7.04 -7.38
CA VAL A 328 28.68 6.93 -6.02
C VAL A 328 29.95 7.79 -5.95
N GLU A 329 29.98 8.77 -5.05
CA GLU A 329 31.06 9.79 -4.95
C GLU A 329 31.46 10.43 -6.30
N GLY A 330 30.50 10.64 -7.20
CA GLY A 330 30.76 11.26 -8.52
C GLY A 330 31.38 10.32 -9.55
N GLN A 331 31.39 9.01 -9.30
CA GLN A 331 31.75 7.98 -10.26
C GLN A 331 30.54 7.14 -10.64
N ARG A 332 30.45 6.78 -11.92
CA ARG A 332 29.37 5.92 -12.42
C ARG A 332 29.71 4.45 -12.17
N MET A 333 28.82 3.77 -11.48
CA MET A 333 28.93 2.37 -11.08
C MET A 333 27.82 1.54 -11.72
N GLU A 334 28.14 0.30 -12.07
CA GLU A 334 27.19 -0.64 -12.67
C GLU A 334 26.26 -1.22 -11.60
N ILE A 335 24.96 -1.32 -11.89
CA ILE A 335 24.05 -2.15 -11.11
C ILE A 335 24.31 -3.60 -11.51
N VAL A 336 24.65 -4.48 -10.57
CA VAL A 336 25.04 -5.87 -10.82
C VAL A 336 23.99 -6.86 -10.29
N GLY A 337 23.89 -8.02 -10.93
CA GLY A 337 22.83 -9.00 -10.63
C GLY A 337 21.43 -8.56 -11.08
N ARG A 338 20.39 -9.28 -10.66
CA ARG A 338 18.99 -8.86 -10.85
C ARG A 338 18.59 -7.88 -9.74
N ILE A 339 17.77 -6.88 -10.10
CA ILE A 339 17.14 -5.99 -9.13
C ILE A 339 16.09 -6.78 -8.32
N SER A 340 16.13 -6.71 -6.99
CA SER A 340 15.13 -7.35 -6.12
C SER A 340 13.95 -6.41 -5.86
N MET A 341 12.95 -6.86 -5.10
CA MET A 341 11.76 -6.06 -4.82
C MET A 341 12.09 -4.73 -4.13
N ASP A 342 12.99 -4.77 -3.14
CA ASP A 342 13.26 -3.62 -2.27
C ASP A 342 14.74 -3.18 -2.27
N GLN A 343 15.59 -3.91 -2.98
CA GLN A 343 17.05 -3.70 -2.95
C GLN A 343 17.69 -4.05 -4.29
N LEU A 344 18.86 -3.47 -4.55
CA LEU A 344 19.73 -3.84 -5.66
C LEU A 344 21.20 -3.77 -5.25
N MET A 345 22.06 -4.37 -6.07
CA MET A 345 23.50 -4.39 -5.85
C MET A 345 24.22 -3.55 -6.88
N VAL A 346 25.33 -2.93 -6.47
CA VAL A 346 26.17 -2.04 -7.28
C VAL A 346 27.61 -2.56 -7.20
N GLY A 347 28.25 -2.72 -8.35
CA GLY A 347 29.68 -3.03 -8.41
C GLY A 347 30.50 -1.77 -8.10
N LEU A 348 31.30 -1.80 -7.03
CA LEU A 348 32.10 -0.68 -6.55
C LEU A 348 33.57 -0.84 -6.96
N ASP A 349 34.26 0.27 -7.23
CA ASP A 349 35.70 0.30 -7.58
C ASP A 349 36.61 0.09 -6.36
N ARG A 350 36.13 0.48 -5.18
CA ARG A 350 36.82 0.36 -3.89
C ARG A 350 35.80 0.18 -2.75
N GLU A 351 36.29 0.00 -1.54
CA GLU A 351 35.45 0.08 -0.35
C GLU A 351 34.91 1.51 -0.17
N TYR A 352 33.62 1.62 0.11
CA TYR A 352 32.97 2.85 0.53
C TYR A 352 32.32 2.66 1.90
N PRO A 353 32.22 3.70 2.72
CA PRO A 353 31.47 3.63 3.97
C PRO A 353 29.98 3.33 3.73
N VAL A 354 29.39 2.50 4.60
CA VAL A 354 27.92 2.40 4.71
C VAL A 354 27.32 3.78 4.99
N GLY A 355 26.22 4.11 4.32
CA GLY A 355 25.60 5.43 4.33
C GLY A 355 26.07 6.35 3.21
N THR A 356 27.06 5.96 2.39
CA THR A 356 27.49 6.76 1.23
C THR A 356 26.33 6.95 0.25
N ARG A 357 26.11 8.19 -0.18
CA ARG A 357 25.01 8.57 -1.09
C ARG A 357 25.15 7.95 -2.46
N VAL A 358 24.09 7.29 -2.91
CA VAL A 358 23.91 6.74 -4.25
C VAL A 358 22.90 7.61 -5.00
N THR A 359 23.22 8.04 -6.21
CA THR A 359 22.32 8.86 -7.03
C THR A 359 21.92 8.11 -8.30
N PHE A 360 20.62 7.90 -8.46
CA PHE A 360 20.04 7.25 -9.64
C PHE A 360 19.71 8.25 -10.74
N ILE A 361 19.19 9.42 -10.34
CA ILE A 361 18.89 10.54 -11.23
C ILE A 361 19.35 11.80 -10.50
N GLY A 362 20.12 12.65 -11.15
CA GLY A 362 20.71 13.84 -10.56
C GLY A 362 22.22 13.91 -10.77
N GLN A 363 22.87 14.83 -10.06
CA GLN A 363 24.28 15.15 -10.23
C GLN A 363 25.10 14.79 -8.98
N GLN A 364 26.30 14.24 -9.19
CA GLN A 364 27.35 14.14 -8.18
C GLN A 364 28.69 14.58 -8.79
N GLY A 365 29.26 15.67 -8.27
CA GLY A 365 30.46 16.27 -8.87
C GLY A 365 30.22 16.69 -10.31
N ASN A 366 31.07 16.24 -11.23
CA ASN A 366 30.96 16.55 -12.65
C ASN A 366 30.10 15.54 -13.43
N MET A 367 29.60 14.48 -12.78
CA MET A 367 28.79 13.44 -13.40
C MET A 367 27.31 13.68 -13.14
N THR A 368 26.48 13.47 -14.17
CA THR A 368 25.02 13.58 -14.08
C THR A 368 24.38 12.36 -14.72
N ILE A 369 23.29 11.86 -14.12
CA ILE A 369 22.35 10.93 -14.73
C ILE A 369 21.02 11.66 -14.90
N THR A 370 20.50 11.80 -16.12
CA THR A 370 19.20 12.44 -16.35
C THR A 370 18.07 11.43 -16.44
N GLY A 371 16.83 11.84 -16.18
CA GLY A 371 15.67 10.97 -16.34
C GLY A 371 15.46 10.52 -17.79
N ASP A 372 15.80 11.36 -18.77
CA ASP A 372 15.79 11.00 -20.19
C ASP A 372 16.88 9.98 -20.54
N GLU A 373 18.04 10.01 -19.86
CA GLU A 373 19.09 9.01 -20.05
C GLU A 373 18.61 7.64 -19.57
N VAL A 374 17.97 7.60 -18.41
CA VAL A 374 17.32 6.40 -17.87
C VAL A 374 16.24 5.87 -18.82
N ALA A 375 15.35 6.77 -19.29
CA ALA A 375 14.30 6.41 -20.23
C ALA A 375 14.85 5.86 -21.56
N SER A 376 15.88 6.51 -22.11
CA SER A 376 16.52 6.07 -23.36
C SER A 376 17.17 4.70 -23.23
N ALA A 377 17.88 4.46 -22.12
CA ALA A 377 18.49 3.17 -21.84
C ALA A 377 17.45 2.05 -21.69
N ALA A 378 16.30 2.37 -21.10
CA ALA A 378 15.19 1.45 -20.89
C ALA A 378 14.21 1.35 -22.08
N LYS A 379 14.37 2.19 -23.11
CA LYS A 379 13.48 2.32 -24.29
C LYS A 379 12.02 2.63 -23.91
N ILE A 380 11.84 3.49 -22.92
CA ILE A 380 10.52 3.97 -22.46
C ILE A 380 10.47 5.50 -22.45
N PRO A 381 9.27 6.13 -22.41
CA PRO A 381 9.15 7.57 -22.26
C PRO A 381 9.65 8.06 -20.89
N ARG A 382 10.29 9.24 -20.82
CA ARG A 382 10.72 9.88 -19.55
C ARG A 382 9.61 9.95 -18.49
N SER A 383 8.37 10.22 -18.92
CA SER A 383 7.24 10.28 -18.00
C SER A 383 7.00 8.96 -17.26
N GLU A 384 7.25 7.83 -17.91
CA GLU A 384 7.06 6.50 -17.34
C GLU A 384 8.06 6.21 -16.23
N VAL A 385 9.32 6.65 -16.38
CA VAL A 385 10.37 6.53 -15.35
C VAL A 385 9.90 7.10 -14.02
N PHE A 386 9.32 8.31 -14.02
CA PHE A 386 8.93 8.99 -12.79
C PHE A 386 7.54 8.59 -12.30
N SER A 387 6.59 8.32 -13.20
CA SER A 387 5.24 7.88 -12.79
C SER A 387 5.23 6.46 -12.23
N ALA A 388 6.21 5.62 -12.60
CA ALA A 388 6.38 4.28 -12.04
C ALA A 388 6.95 4.29 -10.62
N ILE A 389 7.64 5.36 -10.19
CA ILE A 389 8.19 5.42 -8.84
C ILE A 389 7.04 5.45 -7.83
N SER A 390 6.95 4.40 -7.02
CA SER A 390 5.80 4.17 -6.15
C SER A 390 5.75 5.18 -5.00
N SER A 391 4.60 5.27 -4.34
CA SER A 391 4.42 6.12 -3.15
C SER A 391 5.28 5.69 -1.94
N ARG A 392 5.95 4.54 -2.01
CA ARG A 392 6.93 4.08 -1.00
C ARG A 392 8.21 4.92 -0.98
N VAL A 393 8.50 5.63 -2.07
CA VAL A 393 9.63 6.57 -2.15
C VAL A 393 9.13 7.97 -1.79
N PRO A 394 9.54 8.54 -0.66
CA PRO A 394 9.13 9.88 -0.27
C PRO A 394 9.61 10.94 -1.27
N ARG A 395 8.80 11.97 -1.48
CA ARG A 395 9.16 13.19 -2.21
C ARG A 395 9.43 14.29 -1.20
N ILE A 396 10.62 14.88 -1.26
CA ILE A 396 11.08 15.99 -0.45
C ILE A 396 11.09 17.22 -1.35
N TYR A 397 10.36 18.26 -0.95
CA TYR A 397 10.25 19.47 -1.75
C TYR A 397 11.14 20.56 -1.17
N LYS A 398 11.78 21.32 -2.04
CA LYS A 398 12.53 22.52 -1.66
C LYS A 398 11.84 23.73 -2.26
N ASP A 399 11.51 24.70 -1.41
CA ASP A 399 10.86 25.95 -1.79
C ASP A 399 11.52 27.11 -1.04
N ASN A 400 12.13 28.05 -1.77
CA ASN A 400 12.89 29.18 -1.20
C ASN A 400 13.90 28.75 -0.12
N ASN A 401 14.71 27.72 -0.40
CA ASN A 401 15.63 27.06 0.55
C ASN A 401 14.99 26.47 1.82
N THR A 402 13.67 26.35 1.85
CA THR A 402 12.93 25.64 2.91
C THR A 402 12.60 24.24 2.44
N ILE A 403 12.88 23.24 3.27
CA ILE A 403 12.48 21.86 3.01
C ILE A 403 11.02 21.69 3.45
N ILE A 404 10.16 21.37 2.49
CA ILE A 404 8.76 20.98 2.69
C ILE A 404 8.67 19.48 2.57
N ILE A 405 8.27 18.84 3.66
CA ILE A 405 7.92 17.42 3.69
C ILE A 405 6.39 17.36 3.73
N PRO A 406 5.71 16.92 2.66
CA PRO A 406 4.27 16.91 2.65
C PRO A 406 3.75 15.95 3.70
N ASN A 407 2.67 16.35 4.37
CA ASN A 407 1.94 15.52 5.33
C ASN A 407 1.18 14.34 4.65
N SER A 408 1.39 14.11 3.36
CA SER A 408 0.52 13.34 2.47
C SER A 408 1.31 12.45 1.52
N ALA A 409 1.85 11.35 2.07
CA ALA A 409 2.10 10.10 1.33
C ALA A 409 2.20 8.90 2.30
N HIS A 410 2.57 9.14 3.57
CA HIS A 410 2.80 8.09 4.57
C HIS A 410 1.71 7.92 5.64
N ARG A 411 0.57 8.64 5.55
CA ARG A 411 -0.51 8.50 6.54
C ARG A 411 -1.17 7.11 6.59
N ASN A 412 -1.01 6.28 5.55
CA ASN A 412 -1.70 4.99 5.46
C ASN A 412 -0.83 3.75 5.71
N VAL A 413 0.50 3.87 5.94
CA VAL A 413 1.37 2.70 6.16
C VAL A 413 2.14 2.74 7.49
N PHE A 414 2.27 3.90 8.14
CA PHE A 414 2.93 3.99 9.46
C PHE A 414 2.18 4.94 10.41
N GLN A 415 1.19 4.42 11.13
CA GLN A 415 0.73 4.99 12.40
C GLN A 415 0.96 3.98 13.52
N ALA A 416 2.24 3.73 13.80
CA ALA A 416 2.73 3.21 15.07
C ALA A 416 4.19 3.67 15.17
N ILE A 417 4.40 4.89 15.68
CA ILE A 417 5.59 5.40 16.41
C ILE A 417 5.34 6.91 16.64
N PRO A 418 5.41 7.42 17.88
CA PRO A 418 5.22 8.83 18.18
C PRO A 418 6.53 9.61 17.96
N TYR A 419 6.75 10.11 16.75
CA TYR A 419 7.66 11.24 16.50
C TYR A 419 6.83 12.44 16.04
N VAL A 420 6.48 13.29 16.99
CA VAL A 420 5.89 14.61 16.72
C VAL A 420 7.02 15.55 16.34
N LEU A 421 7.12 15.91 15.06
CA LEU A 421 7.84 17.10 14.60
C LEU A 421 6.84 18.27 14.62
N PRO A 422 6.87 19.19 15.60
CA PRO A 422 6.26 20.49 15.40
C PRO A 422 7.10 21.26 14.39
N MET A 423 6.45 21.98 13.47
CA MET A 423 7.09 22.80 12.44
C MET A 423 8.26 23.65 12.98
N LEU A 424 9.49 23.21 12.70
CA LEU A 424 10.71 23.98 12.94
C LEU A 424 11.03 24.78 11.68
N THR A 425 10.80 26.08 11.73
CA THR A 425 11.25 27.02 10.69
C THR A 425 12.71 27.38 10.94
N ILE A 426 13.61 26.88 10.09
CA ILE A 426 15.00 27.35 10.02
C ILE A 426 15.03 28.56 9.08
N GLY A 427 14.87 29.76 9.64
CA GLY A 427 15.00 31.01 8.90
C GLY A 427 16.34 31.70 9.21
N SER A 428 17.10 32.04 8.17
CA SER A 428 18.19 33.02 8.25
C SER A 428 17.62 34.43 8.04
N SER A 429 17.66 35.26 9.07
CA SER A 429 17.60 36.71 8.90
C SER A 429 18.55 37.40 9.86
N ASN A 430 19.32 38.35 9.31
CA ASN A 430 20.32 39.17 9.97
C ASN A 430 19.73 39.94 11.16
N SER A 431 20.04 39.50 12.39
CA SER A 431 20.24 40.41 13.53
C SER A 431 21.07 39.68 14.59
N ARG A 432 22.21 40.26 14.98
CA ARG A 432 23.04 39.77 16.08
C ARG A 432 22.19 39.75 17.35
N ARG A 433 21.85 38.57 17.85
CA ARG A 433 21.29 38.38 19.20
C ARG A 433 22.07 37.27 19.88
N SER A 434 22.74 37.59 20.97
CA SER A 434 23.35 36.62 21.88
C SER A 434 22.26 35.85 22.64
N CYS A 435 22.56 34.65 23.10
CA CYS A 435 21.69 33.91 23.99
C CYS A 435 21.63 34.66 25.33
N ALA A 436 20.45 35.06 25.80
CA ALA A 436 20.33 35.84 27.04
C ALA A 436 20.62 35.04 28.34
N ILE A 437 20.87 33.72 28.22
CA ILE A 437 21.19 32.86 29.36
C ILE A 437 22.71 32.69 29.50
N CYS A 438 23.41 32.30 28.43
CA CYS A 438 24.88 32.14 28.47
C CYS A 438 25.65 33.34 27.93
N LEU A 439 24.96 34.36 27.42
CA LEU A 439 25.50 35.60 26.82
C LEU A 439 26.38 35.38 25.56
N SER A 440 26.62 34.14 25.14
CA SER A 440 27.34 33.81 23.90
C SER A 440 26.51 34.09 22.65
N ALA A 441 27.18 34.35 21.53
CA ALA A 441 26.53 34.52 20.23
C ALA A 441 25.77 33.24 19.82
N LEU A 442 24.57 33.41 19.26
CA LEU A 442 23.82 32.32 18.63
C LEU A 442 24.46 31.99 17.27
N VAL A 443 25.59 31.28 17.27
CA VAL A 443 26.34 30.85 16.07
C VAL A 443 25.97 29.41 15.67
N PRO A 444 26.23 28.98 14.41
CA PRO A 444 25.93 27.62 13.96
C PRO A 444 26.79 26.58 14.68
N GLY A 445 26.15 25.61 15.34
CA GLY A 445 26.82 24.49 16.02
C GLY A 445 25.93 23.84 17.08
N PRO A 446 25.60 24.53 18.19
CA PRO A 446 24.61 24.05 19.15
C PRO A 446 23.19 24.30 18.63
N PRO A 447 22.23 23.39 18.88
CA PRO A 447 20.84 23.61 18.49
C PRO A 447 20.27 24.88 19.15
N VAL A 448 19.68 25.76 18.35
CA VAL A 448 19.04 27.01 18.82
C VAL A 448 17.53 26.81 18.78
N LEU A 449 16.86 27.03 19.91
CA LEU A 449 15.41 26.90 20.03
C LEU A 449 14.75 28.29 20.04
N ARG A 450 13.69 28.44 19.23
CA ARG A 450 12.85 29.64 19.19
C ARG A 450 11.54 29.37 19.92
N LEU A 451 11.25 30.14 20.96
CA LEU A 451 9.99 30.08 21.70
C LEU A 451 8.83 30.69 20.89
N SER A 452 7.59 30.40 21.29
CA SER A 452 6.36 30.99 20.75
C SER A 452 6.36 32.53 20.77
N CYS A 453 6.97 33.14 21.80
CA CYS A 453 7.22 34.58 21.89
C CYS A 453 8.32 35.10 20.94
N LYS A 454 8.80 34.27 20.01
CA LYS A 454 9.81 34.54 18.97
C LYS A 454 11.25 34.75 19.48
N HIS A 455 11.51 34.74 20.78
CA HIS A 455 12.86 34.79 21.36
C HIS A 455 13.64 33.48 21.16
N LYS A 456 14.96 33.59 20.99
CA LYS A 456 15.86 32.48 20.64
C LYS A 456 16.89 32.23 21.76
N PHE A 457 17.15 30.96 22.07
CA PHE A 457 18.11 30.54 23.09
C PHE A 457 18.87 29.30 22.59
N HIS A 458 20.09 29.04 23.10
CA HIS A 458 20.67 27.71 22.94
C HIS A 458 19.78 26.67 23.64
N LEU A 459 19.57 25.51 23.02
CA LEU A 459 18.72 24.45 23.53
C LEU A 459 19.11 24.07 24.96
N GLN A 460 20.41 23.81 25.20
CA GLN A 460 20.92 23.45 26.52
C GLN A 460 20.73 24.56 27.55
N CYS A 461 20.86 25.82 27.15
CA CYS A 461 20.64 26.96 28.04
C CYS A 461 19.17 27.08 28.47
N LEU A 462 18.25 26.94 27.53
CA LEU A 462 16.82 26.99 27.83
C LEU A 462 16.35 25.75 28.60
N ALA A 463 16.91 24.57 28.30
CA ALA A 463 16.64 23.35 29.04
C ALA A 463 17.09 23.47 30.50
N ALA A 464 18.30 23.96 30.75
CA ALA A 464 18.79 24.24 32.10
C ALA A 464 17.90 25.25 32.84
N ASN A 465 17.43 26.31 32.14
CA ASN A 465 16.50 27.27 32.71
C ASN A 465 15.14 26.65 33.10
N ILE A 466 14.61 25.75 32.27
CA ILE A 466 13.35 25.02 32.54
C ILE A 466 13.53 24.00 33.67
N GLN A 467 14.68 23.33 33.74
CA GLN A 467 15.04 22.39 34.82
C GLN A 467 15.19 23.09 36.17
N ALA A 468 15.66 24.35 36.17
CA ALA A 468 15.63 25.22 37.35
C ALA A 468 14.22 25.75 37.70
N GLN A 469 13.16 25.09 37.21
CA GLN A 469 11.75 25.42 37.40
C GLN A 469 11.28 26.77 36.83
N ASN A 470 12.08 27.45 36.01
CA ASN A 470 11.66 28.69 35.34
C ASN A 470 10.88 28.38 34.05
N LYS A 471 9.55 28.32 34.17
CA LYS A 471 8.60 28.00 33.07
C LYS A 471 8.20 29.20 32.20
N GLN A 472 8.90 30.32 32.35
CA GLN A 472 8.66 31.56 31.60
C GLN A 472 9.90 31.95 30.78
N CYS A 473 9.68 32.61 29.65
CA CYS A 473 10.74 33.12 28.79
C CYS A 473 11.66 34.08 29.59
N PRO A 474 12.99 33.86 29.64
CA PRO A 474 13.90 34.73 30.38
C PRO A 474 13.93 36.19 29.94
N LEU A 475 13.52 36.48 28.69
CA LEU A 475 13.56 37.83 28.12
C LEU A 475 12.25 38.60 28.31
N CYS A 476 11.12 37.97 27.98
CA CYS A 476 9.81 38.66 27.98
C CYS A 476 8.81 38.08 28.97
N ARG A 477 9.20 37.09 29.79
CA ARG A 477 8.37 36.39 30.79
C ARG A 477 7.10 35.72 30.27
N ALA A 478 6.91 35.63 28.95
CA ALA A 478 5.82 34.87 28.36
C ALA A 478 5.90 33.39 28.76
N ALA A 479 4.75 32.76 29.03
CA ALA A 479 4.69 31.35 29.40
C ALA A 479 5.27 30.46 28.30
N ILE A 480 6.12 29.51 28.70
CA ILE A 480 6.67 28.51 27.78
C ILE A 480 5.65 27.38 27.66
N ASP A 481 5.42 26.92 26.43
CA ASP A 481 4.48 25.84 26.12
C ASP A 481 4.71 24.61 27.00
N ALA A 482 3.64 24.06 27.59
CA ALA A 482 3.72 22.98 28.56
C ALA A 482 4.39 21.71 27.99
N THR A 483 4.20 21.46 26.69
CA THR A 483 4.80 20.34 25.96
C THR A 483 6.31 20.54 25.81
N VAL A 484 6.76 21.78 25.56
CA VAL A 484 8.19 22.14 25.51
C VAL A 484 8.83 22.04 26.90
N VAL A 485 8.13 22.46 27.95
CA VAL A 485 8.57 22.32 29.34
C VAL A 485 8.76 20.84 29.70
N GLN A 486 7.79 19.97 29.36
CA GLN A 486 7.87 18.53 29.63
C GLN A 486 9.00 17.85 28.84
N LEU A 487 9.24 18.28 27.60
CA LEU A 487 10.30 17.75 26.75
C LEU A 487 11.69 18.10 27.28
N LEU A 488 11.91 19.37 27.62
CA LEU A 488 13.24 19.87 28.01
C LEU A 488 13.61 19.56 29.46
N ALA A 489 12.62 19.34 30.34
CA ALA A 489 12.86 18.90 31.71
C ALA A 489 13.61 17.55 31.79
N ARG A 490 13.51 16.70 30.76
CA ARG A 490 14.08 15.33 30.73
C ARG A 490 15.49 15.23 30.12
N THR A 491 16.11 16.35 29.74
CA THR A 491 17.45 16.32 29.10
C THR A 491 18.57 16.24 30.16
N HIS A 492 19.20 15.06 30.33
CA HIS A 492 20.35 14.90 31.21
C HIS A 492 21.62 15.54 30.61
N GLN A 493 22.40 16.25 31.44
CA GLN A 493 23.76 16.69 31.08
C GLN A 493 24.74 15.49 31.13
N PRO A 494 25.63 15.31 30.15
CA PRO A 494 26.80 14.43 30.32
C PRO A 494 27.92 15.13 31.11
N PRO A 495 28.83 14.38 31.75
CA PRO A 495 29.89 14.94 32.60
C PRO A 495 31.02 15.59 31.79
N VAL A 496 31.70 16.53 32.44
CA VAL A 496 32.87 17.29 31.96
C VAL A 496 34.17 16.63 32.46
N HIS A 497 35.29 16.86 31.75
CA HIS A 497 36.71 16.53 32.02
C HIS A 497 37.19 15.16 31.47
N GLU A 498 38.41 14.97 30.95
CA GLU A 498 39.55 15.80 30.51
C GLU A 498 40.45 14.87 29.68
N ILE A 499 41.19 15.41 28.69
CA ILE A 499 42.15 14.64 27.87
C ILE A 499 43.55 14.79 28.50
N PRO A 500 44.30 13.70 28.71
CA PRO A 500 45.74 13.73 28.60
C PRO A 500 46.26 12.90 27.41
N SER A 501 47.44 13.32 26.96
CA SER A 501 48.10 13.10 25.69
C SER A 501 48.81 11.76 25.48
N VAL A 502 48.81 11.35 24.21
CA VAL A 502 49.79 10.60 23.39
C VAL A 502 51.11 10.15 24.07
N GLU A 503 51.46 8.86 23.96
CA GLU A 503 52.70 8.32 23.34
C GLU A 503 52.73 6.76 23.32
N ASP A 504 53.29 6.18 22.24
CA ASP A 504 53.50 4.75 21.90
C ASP A 504 54.43 3.97 22.89
N PRO A 505 54.69 2.62 22.79
CA PRO A 505 54.26 1.60 21.83
C PRO A 505 53.66 0.30 22.43
N VAL A 506 53.08 -0.52 21.57
CA VAL A 506 52.39 -1.80 21.86
C VAL A 506 53.28 -2.86 22.53
N ASP A 507 52.90 -3.27 23.75
CA ASP A 507 53.45 -4.42 24.47
C ASP A 507 52.89 -5.74 23.92
N LYS A 508 53.76 -6.53 23.26
CA LYS A 508 53.43 -7.83 22.64
C LYS A 508 53.10 -8.94 23.65
N ASN A 509 53.37 -8.76 24.94
CA ASN A 509 52.99 -9.74 25.96
C ASN A 509 51.51 -9.64 26.35
N ALA A 510 50.91 -8.43 26.29
CA ALA A 510 49.48 -8.25 26.54
C ALA A 510 48.61 -8.98 25.50
N LEU A 511 49.07 -9.05 24.24
CA LEU A 511 48.38 -9.78 23.15
C LEU A 511 48.39 -11.31 23.32
N ARG A 512 49.40 -11.87 23.99
CA ARG A 512 49.43 -13.32 24.30
C ARG A 512 48.51 -13.67 25.47
N THR A 513 48.44 -12.81 26.48
CA THR A 513 47.51 -12.98 27.60
C THR A 513 46.06 -12.82 27.14
N LEU A 514 45.80 -11.89 26.20
CA LEU A 514 44.49 -11.69 25.60
C LEU A 514 44.07 -12.88 24.71
N SER A 515 45.00 -13.49 23.95
CA SER A 515 44.67 -14.66 23.11
C SER A 515 44.38 -15.91 23.96
N ALA A 516 45.05 -16.07 25.10
CA ALA A 516 44.77 -17.13 26.08
C ALA A 516 43.41 -16.92 26.77
N GLN A 517 43.05 -15.68 27.10
CA GLN A 517 41.72 -15.34 27.66
C GLN A 517 40.60 -15.46 26.62
N ILE A 518 40.85 -15.15 25.35
CA ILE A 518 39.88 -15.32 24.25
C ILE A 518 39.66 -16.81 23.93
N SER A 519 40.69 -17.64 24.05
CA SER A 519 40.55 -19.09 23.85
C SER A 519 39.84 -19.77 25.02
N SER A 520 40.05 -19.33 26.27
CA SER A 520 39.25 -19.79 27.41
C SER A 520 37.80 -19.27 27.35
N ALA A 521 37.58 -18.03 26.88
CA ALA A 521 36.24 -17.48 26.64
C ALA A 521 35.52 -18.17 25.48
N ARG A 522 36.24 -18.61 24.44
CA ARG A 522 35.69 -19.43 23.34
C ARG A 522 35.36 -20.85 23.78
N GLN A 523 36.15 -21.46 24.66
CA GLN A 523 35.81 -22.77 25.23
C GLN A 523 34.65 -22.66 26.22
N ALA A 524 34.55 -21.57 27.00
CA ALA A 524 33.39 -21.27 27.82
C ALA A 524 32.14 -20.96 26.98
N ALA A 525 32.27 -20.27 25.84
CA ALA A 525 31.19 -20.02 24.90
C ALA A 525 30.76 -21.30 24.15
N ALA A 526 31.70 -22.17 23.77
CA ALA A 526 31.40 -23.47 23.16
C ALA A 526 30.71 -24.43 24.15
N ALA A 527 31.05 -24.36 25.44
CA ALA A 527 30.36 -25.05 26.52
C ALA A 527 29.00 -24.42 26.87
N ALA A 528 28.80 -23.11 26.63
CA ALA A 528 27.50 -22.44 26.79
C ALA A 528 26.54 -22.69 25.61
N MET A 529 27.06 -22.99 24.41
CA MET A 529 26.26 -23.31 23.22
C MET A 529 25.70 -24.75 23.21
N THR A 530 26.04 -25.58 24.19
CA THR A 530 25.41 -26.89 24.43
C THR A 530 24.28 -26.86 25.46
N SER A 531 23.87 -25.68 25.96
CA SER A 531 22.77 -25.57 26.91
C SER A 531 21.69 -24.56 26.49
N VAL A 532 20.53 -25.12 26.08
CA VAL A 532 19.17 -24.56 26.15
C VAL A 532 18.71 -23.57 25.06
N SER A 533 18.10 -24.18 24.04
CA SER A 533 16.89 -23.81 23.27
C SER A 533 16.06 -22.57 23.65
N HIS A 534 15.90 -21.63 22.70
CA HIS A 534 14.64 -20.91 22.49
C HIS A 534 14.29 -20.90 20.99
N ARG A 535 13.42 -21.84 20.60
CA ARG A 535 12.78 -21.85 19.27
C ARG A 535 11.67 -20.81 19.26
N PRO A 536 11.48 -20.01 18.20
CA PRO A 536 10.38 -19.06 18.12
C PRO A 536 9.05 -19.82 18.00
N MET A 537 8.25 -19.82 19.06
CA MET A 537 6.95 -20.50 19.11
C MET A 537 5.79 -19.52 18.85
N ILE A 538 4.62 -20.05 18.50
CA ILE A 538 3.37 -19.27 18.51
C ILE A 538 3.21 -18.64 19.89
N THR A 539 3.01 -17.31 19.91
CA THR A 539 2.74 -16.57 21.13
C THR A 539 1.24 -16.52 21.36
N THR A 540 0.80 -16.89 22.56
CA THR A 540 -0.61 -16.89 22.95
C THR A 540 -0.84 -15.84 24.02
N THR A 541 -1.87 -15.00 23.86
CA THR A 541 -2.27 -14.02 24.88
C THR A 541 -3.76 -14.12 25.16
N THR A 542 -4.14 -13.93 26.43
CA THR A 542 -5.53 -13.95 26.90
C THR A 542 -5.99 -12.54 27.26
N ALA A 543 -7.29 -12.27 27.10
CA ALA A 543 -7.92 -11.03 27.53
C ALA A 543 -9.35 -11.29 28.00
N LEU A 544 -9.81 -10.52 28.98
CA LEU A 544 -11.20 -10.44 29.42
C LEU A 544 -11.73 -9.03 29.16
N GLU A 545 -13.05 -8.91 28.96
CA GLU A 545 -13.72 -7.63 28.70
C GLU A 545 -13.47 -6.65 29.84
N TYR A 546 -13.49 -7.15 31.07
CA TYR A 546 -13.18 -6.44 32.28
C TYR A 546 -12.12 -7.21 33.05
N SER A 547 -11.06 -6.53 33.48
CA SER A 547 -10.01 -7.11 34.32
C SER A 547 -10.44 -7.25 35.79
N THR A 548 -11.53 -6.62 36.18
CA THR A 548 -12.09 -6.63 37.53
C THR A 548 -13.60 -6.86 37.48
N GLN A 549 -14.13 -7.68 38.38
CA GLN A 549 -15.56 -7.98 38.48
C GLN A 549 -16.02 -8.02 39.93
N ALA A 550 -17.28 -7.65 40.17
CA ALA A 550 -17.86 -7.71 41.50
C ALA A 550 -18.00 -9.17 41.99
N PHE A 551 -18.03 -9.39 43.31
CA PHE A 551 -18.43 -10.70 43.85
C PHE A 551 -19.89 -11.04 43.51
N ARG A 552 -20.75 -10.02 43.42
CA ARG A 552 -22.20 -10.11 43.16
C ARG A 552 -22.67 -8.90 42.34
N PRO A 553 -23.68 -9.04 41.46
CA PRO A 553 -24.33 -10.29 41.03
C PRO A 553 -23.45 -11.08 40.05
N GLU A 554 -23.87 -12.31 39.70
CA GLU A 554 -23.29 -13.04 38.57
C GLU A 554 -23.40 -12.24 37.26
N SER A 555 -22.47 -12.47 36.33
CA SER A 555 -22.43 -11.76 35.05
C SER A 555 -21.83 -12.60 33.93
N ASN A 556 -22.14 -12.25 32.68
CA ASN A 556 -21.47 -12.81 31.51
C ASN A 556 -20.58 -11.76 30.89
N ILE A 557 -19.32 -12.09 30.63
CA ILE A 557 -18.33 -11.19 30.03
C ILE A 557 -17.70 -11.82 28.79
N TYR A 558 -17.11 -11.01 27.92
CA TYR A 558 -16.36 -11.55 26.78
C TYR A 558 -14.95 -11.97 27.18
N GLY A 559 -14.49 -13.07 26.60
CA GLY A 559 -13.11 -13.53 26.65
C GLY A 559 -12.50 -13.62 25.26
N MET A 560 -11.19 -13.39 25.17
CA MET A 560 -10.44 -13.51 23.92
C MET A 560 -9.12 -14.26 24.12
N VAL A 561 -8.83 -15.15 23.17
CA VAL A 561 -7.50 -15.75 22.97
C VAL A 561 -6.94 -15.22 21.66
N THR A 562 -5.74 -14.69 21.71
CA THR A 562 -5.00 -14.24 20.54
C THR A 562 -3.81 -15.17 20.31
N LEU A 563 -3.71 -15.72 19.10
CA LEU A 563 -2.55 -16.42 18.59
C LEU A 563 -1.75 -15.47 17.70
N GLN A 564 -0.44 -15.40 17.91
CA GLN A 564 0.49 -14.66 17.07
C GLN A 564 1.56 -15.62 16.56
N ALA A 565 1.60 -15.84 15.25
CA ALA A 565 2.69 -16.56 14.63
C ALA A 565 4.01 -15.79 14.76
N PRO A 566 5.13 -16.51 14.92
CA PRO A 566 6.44 -15.88 14.87
C PRO A 566 6.71 -15.28 13.48
N PRO A 567 7.59 -14.27 13.40
CA PRO A 567 8.09 -13.76 12.13
C PRO A 567 8.82 -14.87 11.36
N GLY A 568 8.70 -14.87 10.04
CA GLY A 568 9.32 -15.87 9.18
C GLY A 568 10.84 -15.96 9.42
N VAL A 569 11.36 -17.15 9.69
CA VAL A 569 12.77 -17.36 10.03
C VAL A 569 13.65 -17.06 8.81
N VAL A 570 14.42 -15.97 8.87
CA VAL A 570 15.62 -15.81 8.05
C VAL A 570 16.77 -16.37 8.86
N ALA A 571 17.15 -17.63 8.60
CA ALA A 571 18.28 -18.24 9.29
C ALA A 571 19.57 -17.49 8.92
N SER A 572 20.07 -16.67 9.84
CA SER A 572 21.41 -16.08 9.76
C SER A 572 22.44 -17.18 10.05
N GLY A 573 23.16 -17.64 9.03
CA GLY A 573 24.43 -18.35 9.24
C GLY A 573 24.67 -19.70 8.56
N SER A 574 23.96 -20.09 7.49
CA SER A 574 24.35 -21.26 6.67
C SER A 574 24.67 -20.87 5.22
N THR A 575 25.77 -21.41 4.72
CA THR A 575 26.35 -21.16 3.39
C THR A 575 25.62 -21.91 2.27
N SER A 576 24.32 -21.67 2.12
CA SER A 576 23.52 -22.08 0.95
C SER A 576 22.35 -21.11 0.75
N PRO A 577 22.21 -20.43 -0.41
CA PRO A 577 21.11 -19.51 -0.68
C PRO A 577 19.86 -20.28 -1.11
N VAL A 578 19.24 -21.00 -0.18
CA VAL A 578 17.84 -21.43 -0.28
C VAL A 578 17.20 -20.98 1.02
N ALA A 579 16.62 -19.77 1.01
CA ALA A 579 15.73 -19.35 2.08
C ALA A 579 14.62 -20.41 2.19
N SER A 580 14.51 -21.05 3.36
CA SER A 580 13.70 -22.25 3.56
C SER A 580 12.21 -21.93 3.51
N ARG A 581 11.66 -21.84 2.30
CA ARG A 581 10.21 -21.99 2.11
C ARG A 581 9.88 -23.47 2.10
N VAL A 582 8.83 -23.84 2.82
CA VAL A 582 8.36 -25.22 2.93
C VAL A 582 7.86 -25.67 1.55
N PRO A 583 8.24 -26.88 1.08
CA PRO A 583 7.77 -27.37 -0.21
C PRO A 583 6.27 -27.63 -0.17
N ILE A 584 5.58 -27.43 -1.30
CA ILE A 584 4.12 -27.59 -1.39
C ILE A 584 3.70 -28.65 -2.41
N ASP A 585 2.54 -29.26 -2.18
CA ASP A 585 1.82 -30.05 -3.20
C ASP A 585 0.58 -29.29 -3.66
N LEU A 586 0.53 -28.94 -4.94
CA LEU A 586 -0.56 -28.19 -5.52
C LEU A 586 -1.32 -29.03 -6.54
N ILE A 587 -2.65 -29.04 -6.46
CA ILE A 587 -3.51 -29.63 -7.49
C ILE A 587 -4.40 -28.54 -8.09
N CYS A 588 -4.21 -28.26 -9.37
CA CYS A 588 -5.07 -27.37 -10.13
C CYS A 588 -6.15 -28.19 -10.85
N VAL A 589 -7.39 -28.02 -10.46
CA VAL A 589 -8.59 -28.57 -11.11
C VAL A 589 -9.18 -27.47 -11.98
N VAL A 590 -9.14 -27.63 -13.30
CA VAL A 590 -9.46 -26.58 -14.27
C VAL A 590 -10.61 -26.95 -15.18
N ASP A 591 -11.50 -26.00 -15.36
CA ASP A 591 -12.66 -26.11 -16.23
C ASP A 591 -12.27 -25.82 -17.68
N GLN A 592 -12.55 -26.77 -18.57
CA GLN A 592 -12.36 -26.62 -20.01
C GLN A 592 -13.68 -26.64 -20.79
N SER A 593 -14.82 -26.48 -20.11
CA SER A 593 -16.16 -26.53 -20.71
C SER A 593 -16.40 -25.43 -21.75
N GLY A 594 -17.51 -25.54 -22.49
CA GLY A 594 -17.88 -24.55 -23.50
C GLY A 594 -18.09 -23.13 -22.94
N SER A 595 -18.56 -22.97 -21.70
CA SER A 595 -18.78 -21.66 -21.08
C SER A 595 -17.47 -20.92 -20.75
N MET A 596 -16.37 -21.67 -20.64
CA MET A 596 -15.02 -21.16 -20.44
C MET A 596 -14.33 -20.71 -21.73
N ALA A 597 -14.96 -20.82 -22.91
CA ALA A 597 -14.35 -20.45 -24.18
C ALA A 597 -14.04 -18.93 -24.30
N GLY A 598 -13.17 -18.58 -25.27
CA GLY A 598 -12.79 -17.19 -25.53
C GLY A 598 -11.86 -16.61 -24.46
N ASP A 599 -12.14 -15.38 -24.03
CA ASP A 599 -11.27 -14.62 -23.12
C ASP A 599 -11.08 -15.31 -21.76
N LYS A 600 -12.10 -16.02 -21.25
CA LYS A 600 -12.00 -16.79 -20.00
C LYS A 600 -10.93 -17.89 -20.09
N MET A 601 -10.89 -18.64 -21.21
CA MET A 601 -9.90 -19.69 -21.43
C MET A 601 -8.49 -19.10 -21.54
N GLN A 602 -8.35 -17.97 -22.22
CA GLN A 602 -7.07 -17.29 -22.32
C GLN A 602 -6.56 -16.87 -20.94
N LEU A 603 -7.42 -16.28 -20.12
CA LEU A 603 -7.10 -15.86 -18.76
C LEU A 603 -6.76 -17.05 -17.84
N LEU A 604 -7.47 -18.17 -18.01
CA LEU A 604 -7.19 -19.44 -17.32
C LEU A 604 -5.79 -19.98 -17.68
N LYS A 605 -5.43 -20.01 -18.97
CA LYS A 605 -4.11 -20.46 -19.43
C LYS A 605 -3.00 -19.59 -18.85
N GLU A 606 -3.14 -18.27 -18.94
CA GLU A 606 -2.18 -17.31 -18.37
C GLU A 606 -2.02 -17.49 -16.85
N THR A 607 -3.12 -17.78 -16.15
CA THR A 607 -3.11 -18.12 -14.73
C THR A 607 -2.28 -19.37 -14.45
N LEU A 608 -2.50 -20.45 -15.18
CA LEU A 608 -1.79 -21.71 -14.97
C LEU A 608 -0.29 -21.60 -15.28
N ILE A 609 0.07 -20.80 -16.29
CA ILE A 609 1.47 -20.49 -16.60
C ILE A 609 2.09 -19.71 -15.44
N TYR A 610 1.41 -18.68 -14.92
CA TYR A 610 1.87 -17.93 -13.76
C TYR A 610 2.13 -18.82 -12.54
N ILE A 611 1.19 -19.71 -12.21
CA ILE A 611 1.36 -20.67 -11.10
C ILE A 611 2.59 -21.55 -11.34
N THR A 612 2.72 -22.12 -12.53
CA THR A 612 3.83 -23.01 -12.90
C THR A 612 5.19 -22.32 -12.74
N ASP A 613 5.26 -21.03 -13.09
CA ASP A 613 6.48 -20.21 -12.99
C ASP A 613 6.86 -19.83 -11.54
N GLN A 614 5.92 -19.82 -10.60
CA GLN A 614 6.20 -19.52 -9.19
C GLN A 614 6.73 -20.73 -8.40
N LEU A 615 6.52 -21.95 -8.91
CA LEU A 615 6.93 -23.18 -8.24
C LEU A 615 8.41 -23.52 -8.51
N ASN A 616 9.04 -24.21 -7.55
CA ASN A 616 10.43 -24.68 -7.68
C ASN A 616 10.50 -26.22 -7.69
N ASP A 617 11.71 -26.76 -7.75
CA ASP A 617 11.97 -28.20 -7.84
C ASP A 617 11.62 -29.00 -6.57
N LEU A 618 11.40 -28.32 -5.44
CA LEU A 618 10.90 -28.92 -4.21
C LEU A 618 9.37 -29.03 -4.20
N ASP A 619 8.68 -28.21 -5.00
CA ASP A 619 7.23 -28.26 -5.12
C ASP A 619 6.77 -29.31 -6.12
N ARG A 620 5.51 -29.72 -5.96
CA ARG A 620 4.84 -30.59 -6.92
C ARG A 620 3.52 -30.02 -7.36
N LEU A 621 3.24 -30.14 -8.66
CA LEU A 621 1.99 -29.69 -9.27
C LEU A 621 1.34 -30.85 -10.04
N ALA A 622 0.03 -30.98 -9.89
CA ALA A 622 -0.83 -31.79 -10.75
C ALA A 622 -1.87 -30.90 -11.42
N LEU A 623 -2.18 -31.19 -12.69
CA LEU A 623 -3.18 -30.48 -13.48
C LEU A 623 -4.27 -31.47 -13.90
N VAL A 624 -5.48 -31.23 -13.43
CA VAL A 624 -6.69 -31.98 -13.76
C VAL A 624 -7.60 -31.05 -14.55
N SER A 625 -7.90 -31.36 -15.80
CA SER A 625 -8.91 -30.62 -16.57
C SER A 625 -10.24 -31.37 -16.54
N PHE A 626 -11.37 -30.67 -16.57
CA PHE A 626 -12.68 -31.30 -16.67
C PHE A 626 -13.62 -30.57 -17.63
N ASP A 627 -14.43 -31.36 -18.33
CA ASP A 627 -15.61 -30.94 -19.08
C ASP A 627 -16.80 -31.83 -18.66
N THR A 628 -17.32 -32.67 -19.55
CA THR A 628 -18.19 -33.80 -19.25
C THR A 628 -17.46 -34.91 -18.48
N ARG A 629 -16.13 -35.00 -18.59
CA ARG A 629 -15.27 -35.94 -17.85
C ARG A 629 -13.99 -35.26 -17.37
N ALA A 630 -13.40 -35.79 -16.29
CA ALA A 630 -12.12 -35.32 -15.78
C ALA A 630 -10.94 -36.09 -16.39
N PHE A 631 -9.85 -35.37 -16.66
CA PHE A 631 -8.60 -35.88 -17.21
C PHE A 631 -7.41 -35.36 -16.40
N ASP A 632 -6.57 -36.28 -15.91
CA ASP A 632 -5.28 -35.92 -15.30
C ASP A 632 -4.27 -35.65 -16.42
N ARG A 633 -4.05 -34.37 -16.72
CA ARG A 633 -3.12 -33.92 -17.77
C ARG A 633 -1.66 -34.09 -17.36
N SER A 634 -1.40 -34.00 -16.06
CA SER A 634 -0.05 -34.13 -15.51
C SER A 634 0.42 -35.58 -15.36
N HIS A 635 -0.49 -36.56 -15.36
CA HIS A 635 -0.20 -37.95 -14.98
C HIS A 635 0.40 -38.03 -13.57
N GLY A 636 -0.32 -37.45 -12.60
CA GLY A 636 0.00 -37.33 -11.19
C GLY A 636 0.89 -36.13 -10.85
N LEU A 637 1.12 -35.93 -9.55
CA LEU A 637 1.97 -34.85 -9.03
C LEU A 637 3.40 -34.95 -9.56
N LYS A 638 3.82 -33.94 -10.34
CA LYS A 638 5.19 -33.83 -10.87
C LYS A 638 5.97 -32.79 -10.10
N ARG A 639 7.26 -33.05 -9.86
CA ARG A 639 8.17 -32.04 -9.32
C ARG A 639 8.33 -30.90 -10.33
N MET A 640 8.25 -29.65 -9.89
CA MET A 640 8.34 -28.48 -10.77
C MET A 640 9.80 -28.10 -11.07
N ASN A 641 10.56 -29.06 -11.58
CA ASN A 641 11.85 -28.79 -12.21
C ASN A 641 11.62 -28.14 -13.60
N ARG A 642 12.67 -27.52 -14.16
CA ARG A 642 12.58 -26.81 -15.45
C ARG A 642 12.00 -27.66 -16.59
N GLN A 643 12.29 -28.96 -16.62
CA GLN A 643 11.79 -29.86 -17.66
C GLN A 643 10.27 -30.05 -17.53
N ASN A 644 9.79 -30.36 -16.33
CA ASN A 644 8.36 -30.57 -16.08
C ASN A 644 7.56 -29.28 -16.21
N GLN A 645 8.12 -28.13 -15.83
CA GLN A 645 7.52 -26.81 -16.06
C GLN A 645 7.31 -26.55 -17.56
N GLN A 646 8.31 -26.83 -18.40
CA GLN A 646 8.19 -26.67 -19.85
C GLN A 646 7.17 -27.62 -20.46
N VAL A 647 7.14 -28.88 -20.02
CA VAL A 647 6.16 -29.88 -20.49
C VAL A 647 4.73 -29.44 -20.13
N LEU A 648 4.52 -29.00 -18.88
CA LEU A 648 3.20 -28.57 -18.43
C LEU A 648 2.75 -27.27 -19.11
N THR A 649 3.66 -26.31 -19.32
CA THR A 649 3.36 -25.07 -20.05
C THR A 649 2.92 -25.35 -21.48
N ARG A 650 3.54 -26.31 -22.16
CA ARG A 650 3.10 -26.74 -23.50
C ARG A 650 1.71 -27.39 -23.44
N ALA A 651 1.50 -28.34 -22.54
CA ALA A 651 0.19 -28.98 -22.36
C ALA A 651 -0.93 -27.96 -22.05
N ILE A 652 -0.66 -26.94 -21.23
CA ILE A 652 -1.62 -25.85 -20.96
C ILE A 652 -2.01 -25.11 -22.24
N ASN A 653 -1.03 -24.77 -23.09
CA ASN A 653 -1.29 -24.03 -24.32
C ASN A 653 -1.98 -24.89 -25.39
N ASP A 654 -1.52 -26.13 -25.54
CA ASP A 654 -1.85 -27.00 -26.67
C ASP A 654 -3.08 -27.89 -26.41
N ASP A 655 -3.38 -28.25 -25.15
CA ASP A 655 -4.41 -29.25 -24.83
C ASP A 655 -5.67 -28.68 -24.16
N LEU A 656 -5.61 -27.47 -23.59
CA LEU A 656 -6.78 -26.82 -22.97
C LEU A 656 -7.54 -26.00 -24.01
N HIS A 657 -8.76 -26.40 -24.32
CA HIS A 657 -9.66 -25.69 -25.23
C HIS A 657 -11.07 -25.73 -24.67
N GLY A 658 -11.84 -24.65 -24.88
CA GLY A 658 -13.23 -24.61 -24.45
C GLY A 658 -14.10 -25.55 -25.28
N GLY A 659 -14.72 -26.55 -24.65
CA GLY A 659 -15.64 -27.48 -25.30
C GLY A 659 -16.24 -28.52 -24.35
N GLY A 660 -17.39 -29.09 -24.70
CA GLY A 660 -18.09 -30.08 -23.87
C GLY A 660 -19.00 -29.48 -22.79
N GLY A 661 -19.55 -30.33 -21.93
CA GLY A 661 -20.36 -29.91 -20.78
C GLY A 661 -19.50 -29.50 -19.59
N THR A 662 -20.14 -29.14 -18.47
CA THR A 662 -19.45 -28.75 -17.24
C THR A 662 -19.84 -29.71 -16.13
N TYR A 663 -18.88 -30.50 -15.62
CA TYR A 663 -19.09 -31.42 -14.49
C TYR A 663 -17.99 -31.29 -13.43
N ILE A 664 -18.16 -30.32 -12.53
CA ILE A 664 -17.18 -29.94 -11.49
C ILE A 664 -16.91 -31.11 -10.55
N GLY A 665 -17.95 -31.89 -10.22
CA GLY A 665 -17.85 -33.05 -9.34
C GLY A 665 -16.82 -34.08 -9.81
N SER A 666 -16.73 -34.30 -11.14
CA SER A 666 -15.75 -35.23 -11.71
C SER A 666 -14.31 -34.73 -11.54
N GLY A 667 -14.08 -33.42 -11.75
CA GLY A 667 -12.77 -32.78 -11.57
C GLY A 667 -12.32 -32.80 -10.12
N LEU A 668 -13.20 -32.42 -9.20
CA LEU A 668 -12.93 -32.44 -7.75
C LEU A 668 -12.63 -33.85 -7.25
N GLN A 669 -13.41 -34.86 -7.67
CA GLN A 669 -13.18 -36.25 -7.29
C GLN A 669 -11.80 -36.73 -7.74
N MET A 670 -11.40 -36.43 -8.97
CA MET A 670 -10.07 -36.79 -9.48
C MET A 670 -8.96 -36.07 -8.71
N GLY A 671 -9.11 -34.77 -8.45
CA GLY A 671 -8.16 -34.01 -7.64
C GLY A 671 -8.00 -34.54 -6.22
N ILE A 672 -9.11 -34.85 -5.54
CA ILE A 672 -9.10 -35.45 -4.20
C ILE A 672 -8.45 -36.84 -4.22
N ASN A 673 -8.73 -37.66 -5.23
CA ASN A 673 -8.11 -38.97 -5.39
C ASN A 673 -6.59 -38.85 -5.56
N LEU A 674 -6.11 -37.88 -6.34
CA LEU A 674 -4.68 -37.60 -6.47
C LEU A 674 -4.05 -37.21 -5.13
N LEU A 675 -4.73 -36.42 -4.29
CA LEU A 675 -4.26 -36.08 -2.93
C LEU A 675 -4.21 -37.29 -2.00
N ASN A 676 -5.23 -38.15 -2.06
CA ASN A 676 -5.37 -39.33 -1.19
C ASN A 676 -4.39 -40.45 -1.56
N THR A 677 -4.02 -40.56 -2.83
CA THR A 677 -3.13 -41.62 -3.36
C THR A 677 -1.64 -41.23 -3.38
N ARG A 678 -1.29 -40.07 -2.82
CA ARG A 678 0.10 -39.58 -2.76
C ARG A 678 1.01 -40.52 -1.97
N ARG A 679 1.99 -41.10 -2.65
CA ARG A 679 3.06 -41.90 -2.03
C ARG A 679 4.03 -41.07 -1.19
N THR A 680 4.30 -39.85 -1.63
CA THR A 680 5.14 -38.87 -0.95
C THR A 680 4.29 -37.62 -0.70
N LYS A 681 4.43 -36.99 0.45
CA LYS A 681 3.63 -35.81 0.86
C LYS A 681 4.57 -34.68 1.23
N ASN A 682 4.38 -33.52 0.60
CA ASN A 682 5.00 -32.29 1.09
C ASN A 682 4.21 -31.80 2.32
N PRO A 683 4.83 -31.02 3.23
CA PRO A 683 4.19 -30.62 4.49
C PRO A 683 2.94 -29.75 4.32
N ILE A 684 2.81 -29.08 3.18
CA ILE A 684 1.67 -28.24 2.83
C ILE A 684 1.08 -28.74 1.52
N ALA A 685 -0.24 -28.78 1.44
CA ALA A 685 -0.94 -29.12 0.21
C ALA A 685 -2.23 -28.34 0.04
N ALA A 686 -2.56 -28.00 -1.21
CA ALA A 686 -3.75 -27.24 -1.56
C ALA A 686 -4.38 -27.75 -2.86
N LEU A 687 -5.70 -27.63 -2.95
CA LEU A 687 -6.48 -27.86 -4.15
C LEU A 687 -7.02 -26.52 -4.65
N LEU A 688 -6.78 -26.20 -5.92
CA LEU A 688 -7.28 -24.98 -6.56
C LEU A 688 -8.30 -25.38 -7.62
N LEU A 689 -9.53 -24.91 -7.52
CA LEU A 689 -10.59 -25.09 -8.52
C LEU A 689 -10.75 -23.80 -9.34
N LEU A 690 -10.56 -23.88 -10.66
CA LEU A 690 -10.61 -22.74 -11.58
C LEU A 690 -11.74 -22.97 -12.60
N THR A 691 -12.82 -22.20 -12.51
CA THR A 691 -14.08 -22.43 -13.27
C THR A 691 -14.95 -21.17 -13.28
N ASP A 692 -15.95 -21.11 -14.17
CA ASP A 692 -17.05 -20.13 -14.07
C ASP A 692 -18.25 -20.68 -13.28
N GLY A 693 -18.18 -21.91 -12.78
CA GLY A 693 -19.18 -22.47 -11.88
C GLY A 693 -20.48 -22.91 -12.55
N GLN A 694 -20.61 -22.85 -13.88
CA GLN A 694 -21.83 -23.23 -14.61
C GLN A 694 -21.96 -24.77 -14.72
N ASP A 695 -22.12 -25.47 -13.59
CA ASP A 695 -22.25 -26.93 -13.57
C ASP A 695 -23.63 -27.38 -14.10
N ASN A 696 -23.61 -28.30 -15.06
CA ASN A 696 -24.82 -28.86 -15.66
C ASN A 696 -25.45 -29.98 -14.81
N HIS A 697 -24.82 -30.35 -13.70
CA HIS A 697 -25.25 -31.40 -12.78
C HIS A 697 -25.55 -30.81 -11.39
N LEU A 698 -26.84 -30.80 -10.99
CA LEU A 698 -27.28 -30.42 -9.64
C LEU A 698 -26.74 -31.43 -8.60
N HIS A 699 -25.62 -31.11 -7.97
CA HIS A 699 -25.01 -31.95 -6.92
C HIS A 699 -24.68 -31.19 -5.64
N TYR A 700 -24.87 -31.87 -4.51
CA TYR A 700 -24.42 -31.44 -3.19
C TYR A 700 -22.95 -31.83 -3.01
N TYR A 701 -22.02 -30.92 -3.32
CA TYR A 701 -20.57 -31.18 -3.20
C TYR A 701 -20.08 -31.46 -1.77
N GLY A 702 -20.91 -31.26 -0.75
CA GLY A 702 -20.52 -31.45 0.65
C GLY A 702 -20.08 -32.87 0.98
N GLN A 703 -20.71 -33.90 0.38
CA GLN A 703 -20.27 -35.29 0.59
C GLN A 703 -18.96 -35.61 -0.12
N LEU A 704 -18.68 -34.96 -1.25
CA LEU A 704 -17.43 -35.11 -1.96
C LEU A 704 -16.30 -34.42 -1.19
N LEU A 705 -16.52 -33.18 -0.77
CA LEU A 705 -15.54 -32.38 -0.05
C LEU A 705 -15.26 -32.90 1.37
N SER A 706 -16.16 -33.66 1.98
CA SER A 706 -15.87 -34.36 3.25
C SER A 706 -14.82 -35.45 3.10
N THR A 707 -14.53 -35.91 1.87
CA THR A 707 -13.43 -36.85 1.58
C THR A 707 -12.09 -36.15 1.30
N LEU A 708 -12.07 -34.81 1.26
CA LEU A 708 -10.85 -34.03 1.19
C LEU A 708 -10.05 -34.19 2.49
N PRO A 709 -8.73 -34.45 2.45
CA PRO A 709 -7.91 -34.50 3.66
C PRO A 709 -8.08 -33.24 4.51
N THR A 710 -8.26 -33.41 5.83
CA THR A 710 -8.62 -32.28 6.72
C THR A 710 -7.51 -31.22 6.85
N ASP A 711 -6.31 -31.53 6.41
CA ASP A 711 -5.12 -30.69 6.35
C ASP A 711 -4.93 -30.02 4.97
N VAL A 712 -5.88 -30.18 4.05
CA VAL A 712 -5.83 -29.61 2.70
C VAL A 712 -7.02 -28.70 2.46
N GLN A 713 -6.75 -27.47 2.00
CA GLN A 713 -7.79 -26.50 1.67
C GLN A 713 -8.13 -26.52 0.18
N CYS A 714 -9.41 -26.34 -0.13
CA CYS A 714 -9.92 -26.15 -1.50
C CYS A 714 -10.20 -24.66 -1.75
N HIS A 715 -9.38 -24.00 -2.56
CA HIS A 715 -9.58 -22.61 -2.97
C HIS A 715 -10.26 -22.56 -4.35
N THR A 716 -11.20 -21.65 -4.54
CA THR A 716 -11.98 -21.54 -5.78
C THR A 716 -11.71 -20.20 -6.47
N PHE A 717 -11.63 -20.23 -7.80
CA PHE A 717 -11.37 -19.07 -8.65
C PHE A 717 -12.44 -18.97 -9.73
N GLY A 718 -13.21 -17.88 -9.70
CA GLY A 718 -14.29 -17.59 -10.64
C GLY A 718 -13.80 -16.82 -11.86
N TYR A 719 -14.10 -17.29 -13.08
CA TYR A 719 -13.70 -16.64 -14.33
C TYR A 719 -14.88 -16.01 -15.08
N GLY A 720 -14.73 -14.74 -15.45
CA GLY A 720 -15.72 -14.00 -16.24
C GLY A 720 -16.91 -13.48 -15.43
N PRO A 721 -17.60 -12.43 -15.92
CA PRO A 721 -18.65 -11.72 -15.17
C PRO A 721 -19.88 -12.59 -14.87
N ASP A 722 -20.08 -13.66 -15.62
CA ASP A 722 -21.19 -14.60 -15.57
C ASP A 722 -20.90 -15.85 -14.72
N HIS A 723 -19.88 -15.80 -13.85
CA HIS A 723 -19.56 -16.92 -12.97
C HIS A 723 -20.56 -17.09 -11.82
N LEU A 724 -20.82 -18.34 -11.40
CA LEU A 724 -21.68 -18.65 -10.26
C LEU A 724 -20.93 -18.54 -8.93
N ALA A 725 -20.76 -17.31 -8.43
CA ALA A 725 -20.06 -17.02 -7.18
C ALA A 725 -20.61 -17.79 -5.97
N SER A 726 -21.94 -17.91 -5.87
CA SER A 726 -22.61 -18.59 -4.76
C SER A 726 -22.21 -20.06 -4.63
N LEU A 727 -22.07 -20.76 -5.76
CA LEU A 727 -21.62 -22.14 -5.79
C LEU A 727 -20.13 -22.25 -5.40
N LEU A 728 -19.29 -21.38 -5.95
CA LEU A 728 -17.85 -21.43 -5.73
C LEU A 728 -17.45 -21.07 -4.30
N VAL A 729 -18.18 -20.17 -3.66
CA VAL A 729 -18.04 -19.89 -2.22
C VAL A 729 -18.43 -21.11 -1.40
N GLN A 730 -19.57 -21.75 -1.68
CA GLN A 730 -20.00 -22.97 -0.97
C GLN A 730 -18.99 -24.12 -1.10
N ILE A 731 -18.38 -24.30 -2.27
CA ILE A 731 -17.33 -25.30 -2.49
C ILE A 731 -16.08 -24.96 -1.66
N ALA A 732 -15.66 -23.69 -1.62
CA ALA A 732 -14.51 -23.26 -0.81
C ALA A 732 -14.78 -23.44 0.69
N GLU A 733 -15.96 -23.05 1.17
CA GLU A 733 -16.37 -23.19 2.58
C GLU A 733 -16.37 -24.66 3.01
N LYS A 734 -17.01 -25.54 2.24
CA LYS A 734 -17.07 -26.98 2.54
C LYS A 734 -15.75 -27.70 2.31
N GLY A 735 -14.84 -27.14 1.51
CA GLY A 735 -13.50 -27.64 1.26
C GLY A 735 -12.48 -27.15 2.28
N ASN A 736 -12.77 -27.39 3.58
CA ASN A 736 -11.94 -26.98 4.72
C ASN A 736 -11.71 -25.45 4.81
N ASN A 737 -12.77 -24.66 4.60
CA ASN A 737 -12.78 -23.20 4.68
C ASN A 737 -11.70 -22.52 3.81
N GLY A 738 -11.57 -22.98 2.57
CA GLY A 738 -10.74 -22.32 1.56
C GLY A 738 -11.25 -20.93 1.17
N SER A 739 -10.60 -20.29 0.21
CA SER A 739 -10.98 -18.94 -0.24
C SER A 739 -11.55 -18.98 -1.65
N PHE A 740 -12.59 -18.19 -1.88
CA PHE A 740 -13.03 -17.80 -3.20
C PHE A 740 -12.33 -16.51 -3.69
N THR A 741 -12.00 -16.43 -4.98
CA THR A 741 -11.47 -15.22 -5.62
C THR A 741 -12.03 -15.05 -7.03
N TYR A 742 -12.45 -13.84 -7.39
CA TYR A 742 -12.92 -13.52 -8.74
C TYR A 742 -11.78 -13.00 -9.62
N ILE A 743 -11.74 -13.43 -10.88
CA ILE A 743 -10.76 -13.04 -11.89
C ILE A 743 -11.50 -12.50 -13.13
N ASP A 744 -11.42 -11.19 -13.29
CA ASP A 744 -12.03 -10.40 -14.37
C ASP A 744 -11.03 -10.01 -15.46
N GLU A 745 -9.78 -9.71 -15.09
CA GLU A 745 -8.74 -9.23 -16.01
C GLU A 745 -7.36 -9.82 -15.72
N GLN A 746 -6.47 -9.77 -16.72
CA GLN A 746 -5.09 -10.27 -16.63
C GLN A 746 -4.29 -9.66 -15.45
N ALA A 747 -4.52 -8.38 -15.15
CA ALA A 747 -3.86 -7.72 -14.02
C ALA A 747 -4.32 -8.25 -12.65
N ALA A 748 -5.50 -8.90 -12.58
CA ALA A 748 -6.03 -9.50 -11.36
C ALA A 748 -5.37 -10.85 -11.04
N VAL A 749 -4.91 -11.60 -12.05
CA VAL A 749 -4.26 -12.92 -11.90
C VAL A 749 -3.07 -12.87 -10.94
N GLY A 750 -2.13 -11.95 -11.21
CA GLY A 750 -0.92 -11.81 -10.39
C GLY A 750 -1.23 -11.46 -8.93
N ARG A 751 -2.27 -10.64 -8.67
CA ARG A 751 -2.70 -10.27 -7.32
C ARG A 751 -3.43 -11.42 -6.61
N ALA A 752 -4.37 -12.05 -7.30
CA ALA A 752 -5.19 -13.15 -6.80
C ALA A 752 -4.34 -14.34 -6.34
N PHE A 753 -3.36 -14.73 -7.16
CA PHE A 753 -2.49 -15.87 -6.85
C PHE A 753 -1.31 -15.52 -5.95
N ALA A 754 -0.82 -14.27 -5.94
CA ALA A 754 0.19 -13.85 -4.98
C ALA A 754 -0.31 -13.97 -3.53
N LEU A 755 -1.59 -13.70 -3.28
CA LEU A 755 -2.19 -13.85 -1.95
C LEU A 755 -2.34 -15.33 -1.56
N THR A 756 -2.89 -16.16 -2.44
CA THR A 756 -3.10 -17.59 -2.16
C THR A 756 -1.79 -18.37 -2.06
N LEU A 757 -0.88 -18.23 -3.03
CA LEU A 757 0.43 -18.89 -2.99
C LEU A 757 1.35 -18.29 -1.93
N GLY A 758 1.30 -16.97 -1.70
CA GLY A 758 2.06 -16.31 -0.63
C GLY A 758 1.68 -16.80 0.76
N GLY A 759 0.39 -17.06 1.00
CA GLY A 759 -0.08 -17.73 2.22
C GLY A 759 0.54 -19.13 2.35
N LEU A 760 0.40 -19.97 1.33
CA LEU A 760 0.99 -21.32 1.33
C LEU A 760 2.52 -21.31 1.55
N PHE A 761 3.25 -20.35 0.97
CA PHE A 761 4.70 -20.24 1.14
C PHE A 761 5.13 -19.71 2.51
N SER A 762 4.23 -19.08 3.26
CA SER A 762 4.52 -18.46 4.57
C SER A 762 3.93 -19.23 5.75
N CYS A 763 3.32 -20.40 5.53
CA CYS A 763 2.76 -21.23 6.61
C CYS A 763 3.86 -21.70 7.58
N VAL A 764 3.72 -21.34 8.86
CA VAL A 764 4.66 -21.68 9.95
C VAL A 764 4.12 -22.78 10.86
N ALA A 765 2.80 -22.97 10.89
CA ALA A 765 2.15 -23.99 11.70
C ALA A 765 0.91 -24.53 10.98
N ASN A 766 0.73 -25.85 11.03
CA ASN A 766 -0.47 -26.54 10.55
C ASN A 766 -1.05 -27.43 11.68
N GLN A 767 -2.24 -27.98 11.44
CA GLN A 767 -2.98 -28.78 12.43
C GLN A 767 -3.14 -28.08 13.80
N LEU A 768 -3.48 -26.79 13.79
CA LEU A 768 -3.59 -26.01 15.01
C LEU A 768 -4.81 -26.44 15.83
N GLN A 769 -4.58 -26.73 17.10
CA GLN A 769 -5.61 -27.01 18.08
C GLN A 769 -5.43 -26.09 19.29
N VAL A 770 -6.46 -25.31 19.61
CA VAL A 770 -6.46 -24.44 20.80
C VAL A 770 -7.37 -25.05 21.85
N GLU A 771 -6.84 -25.33 23.03
CA GLU A 771 -7.60 -25.82 24.17
C GLU A 771 -7.72 -24.73 25.24
N ILE A 772 -8.96 -24.37 25.55
CA ILE A 772 -9.31 -23.45 26.65
C ILE A 772 -9.93 -24.28 27.76
N LYS A 773 -9.45 -24.11 28.99
CA LYS A 773 -10.00 -24.76 30.18
C LYS A 773 -10.21 -23.73 31.29
N PHE A 774 -11.44 -23.58 31.75
CA PHE A 774 -11.81 -22.81 32.92
C PHE A 774 -11.92 -23.72 34.16
N ASN A 775 -11.73 -23.13 35.34
CA ASN A 775 -11.90 -23.78 36.62
C ASN A 775 -13.37 -23.65 37.05
N GLU A 776 -13.95 -24.66 37.70
CA GLU A 776 -15.27 -24.52 38.32
C GLU A 776 -15.29 -23.31 39.29
N PRO A 777 -16.33 -22.47 39.30
CA PRO A 777 -17.61 -22.57 38.58
C PRO A 777 -17.68 -21.77 37.25
N TYR A 778 -16.53 -21.38 36.68
CA TYR A 778 -16.47 -20.58 35.45
C TYR A 778 -16.71 -21.46 34.21
N ALA A 779 -17.65 -21.06 33.35
CA ALA A 779 -18.00 -21.83 32.15
C ALA A 779 -18.18 -20.94 30.92
N ILE A 780 -17.75 -21.44 29.76
CA ILE A 780 -17.99 -20.81 28.47
C ILE A 780 -19.45 -21.04 28.11
N THR A 781 -20.21 -19.96 27.91
CA THR A 781 -21.65 -20.02 27.61
C THR A 781 -21.95 -19.90 26.12
N HIS A 782 -21.08 -19.22 25.37
CA HIS A 782 -21.26 -19.01 23.94
C HIS A 782 -19.93 -18.82 23.22
N VAL A 783 -19.83 -19.29 21.97
CA VAL A 783 -18.65 -19.13 21.12
C VAL A 783 -19.01 -18.25 19.93
N HIS A 784 -18.29 -17.15 19.76
CA HIS A 784 -18.55 -16.20 18.68
C HIS A 784 -17.66 -16.43 17.45
N SER A 785 -16.52 -17.10 17.62
CA SER A 785 -15.65 -17.47 16.51
C SER A 785 -16.20 -18.62 15.67
N ILE A 786 -16.03 -18.55 14.35
CA ILE A 786 -16.59 -19.51 13.38
C ILE A 786 -15.87 -20.86 13.30
N TYR A 787 -14.83 -21.07 14.12
CA TYR A 787 -14.06 -22.30 14.09
C TYR A 787 -14.83 -23.44 14.76
N SER A 788 -14.72 -24.64 14.21
CA SER A 788 -15.30 -25.82 14.84
C SER A 788 -14.69 -26.07 16.21
N HIS A 789 -15.53 -26.47 17.16
CA HIS A 789 -15.12 -26.73 18.53
C HIS A 789 -15.77 -27.98 19.10
N THR A 790 -15.10 -28.56 20.10
CA THR A 790 -15.59 -29.72 20.85
C THR A 790 -15.52 -29.44 22.36
N PRO A 791 -16.58 -29.76 23.14
CA PRO A 791 -17.91 -30.21 22.70
C PRO A 791 -18.68 -29.11 21.94
N GLU A 792 -19.70 -29.49 21.15
CA GLU A 792 -20.60 -28.53 20.48
C GLU A 792 -21.60 -27.92 21.46
N ASN A 793 -22.00 -28.69 22.48
CA ASN A 793 -22.93 -28.24 23.50
C ASN A 793 -22.26 -27.33 24.54
N LEU A 794 -22.93 -26.22 24.85
CA LEU A 794 -22.55 -25.23 25.86
C LEU A 794 -23.69 -25.11 26.91
N PRO A 795 -23.41 -24.73 28.17
CA PRO A 795 -22.13 -24.26 28.69
C PRO A 795 -21.13 -25.39 28.95
N CYS A 796 -19.83 -25.09 28.87
CA CYS A 796 -18.77 -26.03 29.18
C CYS A 796 -17.53 -25.36 29.80
N GLU A 797 -16.79 -26.11 30.61
CA GLU A 797 -15.53 -25.63 31.22
C GLU A 797 -14.33 -25.82 30.29
N ARG A 798 -14.40 -26.78 29.36
CA ARG A 798 -13.30 -27.13 28.46
C ARG A 798 -13.77 -27.10 27.02
N LEU A 799 -13.06 -26.33 26.21
CA LEU A 799 -13.36 -26.15 24.79
C LEU A 799 -12.10 -26.33 23.95
N ARG A 800 -12.19 -27.12 22.88
CA ARG A 800 -11.09 -27.32 21.92
C ARG A 800 -11.50 -26.82 20.55
N PHE A 801 -10.79 -25.83 20.03
CA PHE A 801 -10.95 -25.34 18.66
C PHE A 801 -9.97 -26.04 17.72
N LYS A 802 -10.44 -26.39 16.52
CA LYS A 802 -9.58 -26.79 15.40
C LYS A 802 -9.45 -25.61 14.43
N LEU A 803 -8.23 -25.13 14.23
CA LEU A 803 -7.92 -24.00 13.36
C LEU A 803 -7.17 -24.48 12.11
N ASN A 804 -7.34 -23.73 11.02
CA ASN A 804 -6.56 -23.90 9.79
C ASN A 804 -5.11 -23.44 9.98
N ASP A 805 -4.26 -23.70 9.00
CA ASP A 805 -2.86 -23.26 8.92
C ASP A 805 -2.65 -21.80 9.32
N LEU A 806 -1.55 -21.52 10.03
CA LEU A 806 -1.17 -20.19 10.51
C LEU A 806 0.10 -19.74 9.79
N ASN A 807 0.02 -18.58 9.13
CA ASN A 807 1.11 -18.02 8.34
C ASN A 807 2.03 -17.12 9.17
N ALA A 808 3.25 -16.88 8.69
CA ALA A 808 4.23 -16.00 9.31
C ALA A 808 3.61 -14.61 9.56
N ASP A 809 3.89 -14.05 10.74
CA ASP A 809 3.33 -12.78 11.21
C ASP A 809 1.78 -12.72 11.32
N GLU A 810 1.07 -13.82 11.03
CA GLU A 810 -0.38 -13.87 11.13
C GLU A 810 -0.84 -13.84 12.59
N LYS A 811 -1.89 -13.05 12.83
CA LYS A 811 -2.58 -12.94 14.11
C LYS A 811 -3.99 -13.49 14.00
N ARG A 812 -4.42 -14.35 14.93
CA ARG A 812 -5.79 -14.87 15.01
C ARG A 812 -6.41 -14.66 16.37
N ASN A 813 -7.66 -14.20 16.39
CA ASN A 813 -8.42 -13.98 17.62
C ASN A 813 -9.60 -14.95 17.72
N LEU A 814 -9.69 -15.65 18.85
CA LEU A 814 -10.84 -16.45 19.26
C LEU A 814 -11.64 -15.66 20.30
N ILE A 815 -12.95 -15.53 20.12
CA ILE A 815 -13.84 -14.76 20.99
C ILE A 815 -14.98 -15.66 21.47
N PHE A 816 -15.26 -15.60 22.77
CA PHE A 816 -16.32 -16.36 23.44
C PHE A 816 -16.92 -15.54 24.59
N GLN A 817 -18.09 -15.96 25.09
CA GLN A 817 -18.69 -15.45 26.33
C GLN A 817 -18.42 -16.41 27.47
N LEU A 818 -18.11 -15.83 28.63
CA LEU A 818 -17.74 -16.53 29.85
C LEU A 818 -18.71 -16.13 30.96
N HIS A 819 -19.25 -17.13 31.65
CA HIS A 819 -20.04 -16.93 32.86
C HIS A 819 -19.14 -16.71 34.08
N ILE A 820 -19.38 -15.62 34.79
CA ILE A 820 -18.75 -15.22 36.04
C ILE A 820 -19.76 -15.43 37.17
N PRO A 821 -19.59 -16.48 37.99
CA PRO A 821 -20.55 -16.83 39.02
C PRO A 821 -20.47 -15.87 40.22
N GLU A 822 -21.56 -15.81 40.96
CA GLU A 822 -21.62 -15.20 42.30
C GLU A 822 -20.76 -16.00 43.29
N ILE A 823 -19.98 -15.30 44.12
CA ILE A 823 -19.17 -15.90 45.18
C ILE A 823 -19.66 -15.37 46.52
N GLU A 824 -19.95 -16.28 47.46
CA GLU A 824 -20.20 -15.91 48.85
C GLU A 824 -18.87 -15.54 49.52
N VAL A 825 -18.74 -14.29 49.96
CA VAL A 825 -17.57 -13.84 50.72
C VAL A 825 -17.76 -14.30 52.16
N ASN A 826 -17.22 -15.46 52.53
CA ASN A 826 -17.23 -15.89 53.93
C ASN A 826 -16.30 -14.98 54.76
N GLU A 827 -16.80 -14.47 55.89
CA GLU A 827 -16.09 -13.57 56.82
C GLU A 827 -14.74 -14.12 57.34
N THR A 828 -14.46 -15.41 57.11
CA THR A 828 -13.24 -16.11 57.55
C THR A 828 -11.99 -15.85 56.70
N MET A 829 -12.07 -15.14 55.56
CA MET A 829 -10.85 -14.76 54.80
C MET A 829 -10.16 -13.49 55.35
N SER A 830 -10.52 -13.06 56.57
CA SER A 830 -9.95 -11.91 57.28
C SER A 830 -9.00 -12.28 58.43
N MET A 831 -8.56 -13.54 58.53
CA MET A 831 -7.62 -13.96 59.57
C MET A 831 -6.37 -14.58 58.97
N ASP A 832 -5.32 -13.76 58.85
CA ASP A 832 -3.91 -14.10 59.11
C ASP A 832 -3.00 -12.90 58.77
N ASP A 833 -3.28 -11.71 59.34
CA ASP A 833 -2.28 -10.63 59.32
C ASP A 833 -2.44 -9.71 60.55
N GLU A 834 -1.95 -10.19 61.70
CA GLU A 834 -1.95 -9.48 62.99
C GLU A 834 -1.01 -8.25 63.04
N ASN A 835 -0.60 -7.67 61.90
CA ASN A 835 0.39 -6.58 61.91
C ASN A 835 0.14 -5.40 60.98
N THR A 836 -1.09 -5.17 60.50
CA THR A 836 -1.43 -3.90 59.85
C THR A 836 -2.72 -3.33 60.40
N GLY A 837 -2.63 -2.28 61.22
CA GLY A 837 -3.77 -1.57 61.80
C GLY A 837 -4.65 -0.90 60.75
N ARG A 838 -5.58 -1.65 60.14
CA ARG A 838 -6.68 -1.14 59.32
C ARG A 838 -8.01 -1.51 59.98
N GLN A 839 -8.63 -0.53 60.60
CA GLN A 839 -10.06 -0.54 60.88
C GLN A 839 -10.78 -0.15 59.59
N ASP A 840 -11.57 -1.07 59.05
CA ASP A 840 -12.87 -0.86 58.38
C ASP A 840 -13.18 -2.11 57.52
N GLY A 841 -14.35 -2.72 57.75
CA GLY A 841 -14.79 -3.97 57.13
C GLY A 841 -15.06 -3.89 55.63
N GLN A 842 -14.02 -3.75 54.82
CA GLN A 842 -14.07 -3.88 53.36
C GLN A 842 -13.37 -5.18 52.93
N ALA A 843 -14.09 -6.06 52.22
CA ALA A 843 -13.50 -7.28 51.68
C ALA A 843 -12.46 -6.93 50.61
N ALA A 844 -11.22 -7.40 50.81
CA ALA A 844 -10.07 -7.12 49.95
C ALA A 844 -10.25 -7.62 48.51
N ASP A 845 -9.63 -6.95 47.54
CA ASP A 845 -9.60 -7.38 46.14
C ASP A 845 -8.85 -8.72 46.01
N ILE A 846 -9.51 -9.73 45.44
CA ILE A 846 -8.95 -11.10 45.32
C ILE A 846 -8.55 -11.36 43.85
N PRO A 847 -7.25 -11.44 43.52
CA PRO A 847 -6.82 -11.90 42.21
C PRO A 847 -7.02 -13.42 42.07
N GLN A 848 -7.65 -13.85 40.98
CA GLN A 848 -7.92 -15.25 40.68
C GLN A 848 -7.43 -15.63 39.28
N ILE A 849 -6.85 -16.83 39.16
CA ILE A 849 -6.65 -17.50 37.88
C ILE A 849 -7.89 -18.35 37.63
N ILE A 850 -8.71 -17.93 36.68
CA ILE A 850 -10.04 -18.53 36.44
C ILE A 850 -9.99 -19.62 35.37
N GLY A 851 -8.91 -19.69 34.59
CA GLY A 851 -8.73 -20.67 33.53
C GLY A 851 -7.38 -20.51 32.85
N GLN A 852 -7.14 -21.29 31.81
CA GLN A 852 -5.93 -21.25 31.01
C GLN A 852 -6.20 -21.68 29.56
N VAL A 853 -5.31 -21.28 28.67
CA VAL A 853 -5.29 -21.72 27.27
C VAL A 853 -3.96 -22.35 26.91
N SER A 854 -4.01 -23.42 26.11
CA SER A 854 -2.83 -24.02 25.50
C SER A 854 -3.08 -24.26 24.01
N VAL A 855 -2.01 -24.27 23.22
CA VAL A 855 -2.07 -24.43 21.76
C VAL A 855 -1.14 -25.55 21.37
N THR A 856 -1.66 -26.54 20.66
CA THR A 856 -0.89 -27.62 20.04
C THR A 856 -0.91 -27.43 18.53
N TYR A 857 0.23 -27.57 17.88
CA TYR A 857 0.36 -27.41 16.44
C TYR A 857 1.53 -28.23 15.90
N VAL A 858 1.55 -28.49 14.61
CA VAL A 858 2.69 -29.08 13.92
C VAL A 858 3.47 -27.95 13.24
N GLU A 859 4.75 -27.81 13.58
CA GLU A 859 5.63 -26.79 13.01
C GLU A 859 6.05 -27.21 11.60
N THR A 860 5.79 -26.38 10.59
CA THR A 860 5.96 -26.78 9.17
C THR A 860 7.42 -27.03 8.76
N ASN A 861 8.37 -26.37 9.42
CA ASN A 861 9.81 -26.53 9.14
C ASN A 861 10.39 -27.84 9.68
N THR A 862 9.95 -28.29 10.86
CA THR A 862 10.50 -29.47 11.55
C THR A 862 9.57 -30.67 11.49
N ASN A 863 8.31 -30.47 11.11
CA ASN A 863 7.22 -31.43 11.17
C ASN A 863 7.04 -32.03 12.57
N GLN A 864 7.45 -31.31 13.61
CA GLN A 864 7.30 -31.71 15.01
C GLN A 864 6.01 -31.11 15.58
N THR A 865 5.26 -31.94 16.32
CA THR A 865 4.15 -31.45 17.13
C THR A 865 4.68 -30.73 18.37
N LEU A 866 4.31 -29.46 18.52
CA LEU A 866 4.68 -28.61 19.64
C LEU A 866 3.42 -28.19 20.41
N THR A 867 3.55 -28.08 21.73
CA THR A 867 2.51 -27.53 22.60
C THR A 867 3.06 -26.32 23.35
N THR A 868 2.36 -25.19 23.28
CA THR A 868 2.71 -23.95 23.98
C THR A 868 2.49 -24.11 25.48
N LYS A 869 3.25 -23.35 26.28
CA LYS A 869 3.01 -23.28 27.74
C LYS A 869 1.59 -22.73 27.99
N PRO A 870 0.84 -23.30 28.95
CA PRO A 870 -0.48 -22.77 29.29
C PRO A 870 -0.41 -21.30 29.72
N VAL A 871 -1.30 -20.47 29.18
CA VAL A 871 -1.40 -19.04 29.49
C VAL A 871 -2.69 -18.81 30.30
N PRO A 872 -2.62 -18.23 31.51
CA PRO A 872 -3.78 -18.09 32.39
C PRO A 872 -4.73 -16.96 31.95
N PHE A 873 -5.99 -17.10 32.31
CA PHE A 873 -6.94 -15.99 32.41
C PHE A 873 -6.92 -15.46 33.84
N GLN A 874 -6.63 -14.17 33.99
CA GLN A 874 -6.57 -13.50 35.29
C GLN A 874 -7.76 -12.57 35.46
N LEU A 875 -8.43 -12.66 36.61
CA LEU A 875 -9.58 -11.84 36.98
C LEU A 875 -9.43 -11.37 38.43
N MET A 876 -9.67 -10.08 38.67
CA MET A 876 -9.73 -9.53 40.02
C MET A 876 -11.19 -9.49 40.50
N ARG A 877 -11.51 -10.08 41.66
CA ARG A 877 -12.85 -10.03 42.27
C ARG A 877 -12.89 -9.01 43.41
N THR A 878 -13.90 -8.15 43.46
CA THR A 878 -14.00 -7.04 44.45
C THR A 878 -15.41 -6.86 45.03
N SER A 879 -15.49 -6.28 46.24
CA SER A 879 -16.75 -5.97 46.94
C SER A 879 -17.34 -4.59 46.59
N GLN A 880 -16.53 -3.66 46.09
CA GLN A 880 -16.97 -2.38 45.56
C GLN A 880 -16.64 -2.29 44.07
N PRO A 881 -17.54 -2.68 43.15
CA PRO A 881 -17.36 -2.28 41.76
C PRO A 881 -17.48 -0.76 41.71
N THR A 882 -16.39 -0.04 41.40
CA THR A 882 -16.45 1.41 41.20
C THR A 882 -17.59 1.71 40.21
N PRO A 883 -18.67 2.44 40.60
CA PRO A 883 -19.81 2.61 39.73
C PRO A 883 -19.42 3.38 38.45
N GLY A 884 -19.53 2.72 37.29
CA GLY A 884 -19.57 3.39 35.99
C GLY A 884 -18.30 3.44 35.13
N GLN A 885 -17.13 2.96 35.58
CA GLN A 885 -15.92 2.89 34.72
C GLN A 885 -14.99 1.73 35.12
N LEU A 886 -15.41 0.49 34.92
CA LEU A 886 -14.42 -0.58 34.74
C LEU A 886 -13.84 -0.41 33.33
N PRO A 887 -12.52 -0.21 33.17
CA PRO A 887 -11.94 0.03 31.85
C PRO A 887 -12.14 -1.21 30.99
N VAL A 888 -13.03 -1.09 29.99
CA VAL A 888 -13.27 -2.14 29.00
C VAL A 888 -11.98 -2.36 28.23
N ASN A 889 -11.61 -3.62 28.01
CA ASN A 889 -10.48 -3.94 27.14
C ASN A 889 -10.77 -3.48 25.71
N TYR A 890 -10.15 -2.37 25.31
CA TYR A 890 -10.38 -1.72 24.02
C TYR A 890 -10.19 -2.65 22.83
N ASN A 891 -9.15 -3.50 22.85
CA ASN A 891 -8.88 -4.43 21.75
C ASN A 891 -9.95 -5.51 21.67
N LEU A 892 -10.43 -6.01 22.80
CA LEU A 892 -11.53 -6.97 22.82
C LEU A 892 -12.85 -6.34 22.36
N ASP A 893 -13.16 -5.12 22.78
CA ASP A 893 -14.34 -4.38 22.32
C ASP A 893 -14.33 -4.18 20.79
N LEU A 894 -13.17 -3.81 20.24
CA LEU A 894 -12.96 -3.69 18.80
C LEU A 894 -13.24 -5.00 18.05
N GLN A 895 -12.71 -6.12 18.57
CA GLN A 895 -12.89 -7.44 17.95
C GLN A 895 -14.31 -7.99 18.16
N ARG A 896 -14.97 -7.68 19.28
CA ARG A 896 -16.38 -7.98 19.53
C ARG A 896 -17.26 -7.30 18.49
N ASN A 897 -17.10 -5.98 18.33
CA ASN A 897 -17.85 -5.20 17.35
C ASN A 897 -17.70 -5.77 15.93
N ARG A 898 -16.51 -6.25 15.55
CA ARG A 898 -16.28 -6.94 14.28
C ARG A 898 -17.13 -8.20 14.12
N VAL A 899 -17.05 -9.11 15.09
CA VAL A 899 -17.67 -10.44 14.99
C VAL A 899 -19.19 -10.35 15.10
N GLU A 900 -19.70 -9.47 15.96
CA GLU A 900 -21.15 -9.20 16.07
C GLU A 900 -21.70 -8.57 14.78
N THR A 901 -20.96 -7.65 14.15
CA THR A 901 -21.35 -7.06 12.87
C THR A 901 -21.54 -8.13 11.79
N ALA A 902 -20.58 -9.06 11.66
CA ALA A 902 -20.69 -10.15 10.70
C ALA A 902 -21.91 -11.06 10.96
N ARG A 903 -22.19 -11.36 12.24
CA ARG A 903 -23.37 -12.15 12.63
C ARG A 903 -24.67 -11.43 12.31
N GLU A 904 -24.80 -10.15 12.66
CA GLU A 904 -26.03 -9.41 12.44
C GLU A 904 -26.28 -9.15 10.95
N ILE A 905 -25.23 -9.04 10.12
CA ILE A 905 -25.38 -9.03 8.65
C ILE A 905 -25.98 -10.36 8.18
N LYS A 906 -25.44 -11.49 8.63
CA LYS A 906 -25.98 -12.82 8.28
C LYS A 906 -27.43 -12.98 8.75
N ARG A 907 -27.72 -12.58 9.99
CA ARG A 907 -29.09 -12.61 10.52
C ARG A 907 -30.03 -11.72 9.69
N ALA A 908 -29.58 -10.52 9.32
CA ALA A 908 -30.36 -9.64 8.46
C ALA A 908 -30.58 -10.24 7.06
N MET A 909 -29.65 -11.06 6.55
CA MET A 909 -29.87 -11.82 5.31
C MET A 909 -30.96 -12.89 5.49
N ASP A 910 -30.94 -13.62 6.61
CA ASP A 910 -31.84 -14.76 6.84
C ASP A 910 -33.31 -14.37 7.11
N GLU A 911 -33.59 -13.11 7.47
CA GLU A 911 -34.94 -12.65 7.86
C GLU A 911 -35.94 -12.57 6.69
N MET A 912 -35.47 -12.58 5.45
CA MET A 912 -36.29 -12.53 4.22
C MET A 912 -37.31 -11.36 4.15
N ASP A 913 -37.18 -10.36 5.04
CA ASP A 913 -38.02 -9.17 5.12
C ASP A 913 -37.16 -7.91 5.24
N TYR A 914 -37.26 -7.02 4.25
CA TYR A 914 -36.40 -5.84 4.15
C TYR A 914 -36.46 -4.92 5.39
N GLN A 915 -37.65 -4.70 5.96
CA GLN A 915 -37.81 -3.78 7.09
C GLN A 915 -37.19 -4.36 8.36
N ARG A 916 -37.35 -5.66 8.59
CA ARG A 916 -36.72 -6.37 9.71
C ARG A 916 -35.20 -6.43 9.54
N SER A 917 -34.71 -6.73 8.34
CA SER A 917 -33.28 -6.74 8.03
C SER A 917 -32.64 -5.37 8.26
N ARG A 918 -33.26 -4.27 7.81
CA ARG A 918 -32.78 -2.91 8.08
C ARG A 918 -32.83 -2.55 9.56
N ALA A 919 -33.86 -2.98 10.30
CA ALA A 919 -33.94 -2.76 11.73
C ALA A 919 -32.80 -3.45 12.50
N ILE A 920 -32.44 -4.68 12.12
CA ILE A 920 -31.32 -5.43 12.70
C ILE A 920 -29.99 -4.70 12.47
N LEU A 921 -29.72 -4.29 11.22
CA LEU A 921 -28.49 -3.57 10.87
C LEU A 921 -28.40 -2.22 11.59
N GLN A 922 -29.51 -1.48 11.66
CA GLN A 922 -29.56 -0.18 12.36
C GLN A 922 -29.38 -0.34 13.88
N ALA A 923 -29.94 -1.39 14.48
CA ALA A 923 -29.71 -1.71 15.88
C ALA A 923 -28.21 -2.01 16.14
N GLN A 924 -27.55 -2.71 15.22
CA GLN A 924 -26.12 -2.97 15.33
C GLN A 924 -25.26 -1.70 15.19
N VAL A 925 -25.61 -0.79 14.27
CA VAL A 925 -24.96 0.53 14.16
C VAL A 925 -25.03 1.30 15.48
N ASN A 926 -26.20 1.31 16.13
CA ASN A 926 -26.39 2.00 17.40
C ASN A 926 -25.55 1.37 18.52
N LYS A 927 -25.45 0.03 18.56
CA LYS A 927 -24.58 -0.69 19.50
C LYS A 927 -23.11 -0.33 19.31
N ILE A 928 -22.61 -0.32 18.07
CA ILE A 928 -21.21 0.05 17.79
C ILE A 928 -20.95 1.51 18.19
N LYS A 929 -21.85 2.45 17.86
CA LYS A 929 -21.73 3.88 18.25
C LYS A 929 -21.66 4.07 19.77
N ALA A 930 -22.35 3.23 20.54
CA ALA A 930 -22.37 3.28 22.00
C ALA A 930 -21.17 2.56 22.66
N SER A 931 -20.40 1.75 21.92
CA SER A 931 -19.24 1.02 22.44
C SER A 931 -18.01 1.92 22.69
N VAL A 932 -17.05 1.44 23.48
CA VAL A 932 -15.83 2.19 23.83
C VAL A 932 -14.95 2.40 22.59
N SER A 933 -14.88 1.41 21.70
CA SER A 933 -14.21 1.48 20.42
C SER A 933 -15.07 2.12 19.32
N GLY A 934 -16.26 2.65 19.63
CA GLY A 934 -17.20 3.18 18.63
C GLY A 934 -16.61 4.31 17.78
N LYS A 935 -15.72 5.13 18.36
CA LYS A 935 -14.99 6.21 17.65
C LYS A 935 -13.73 5.73 16.92
N ASP A 936 -13.35 4.46 17.09
CA ASP A 936 -12.23 3.87 16.36
C ASP A 936 -12.51 3.90 14.85
N LYS A 937 -11.46 4.17 14.07
CA LYS A 937 -11.56 4.22 12.61
C LYS A 937 -12.14 2.93 12.02
N PHE A 938 -11.80 1.77 12.57
CA PHE A 938 -12.32 0.48 12.13
C PHE A 938 -13.82 0.34 12.43
N CYS A 939 -14.28 0.72 13.62
CA CYS A 939 -15.70 0.73 13.97
C CYS A 939 -16.50 1.74 13.14
N GLN A 940 -15.93 2.90 12.82
CA GLN A 940 -16.57 3.88 11.92
C GLN A 940 -16.75 3.33 10.50
N LEU A 941 -15.81 2.50 10.01
CA LEU A 941 -15.95 1.82 8.73
C LEU A 941 -17.01 0.70 8.78
N LEU A 942 -17.10 -0.06 9.87
CA LEU A 942 -18.20 -1.03 10.06
C LEU A 942 -19.56 -0.35 10.10
N ILE A 943 -19.67 0.80 10.76
CA ILE A 943 -20.88 1.62 10.77
C ILE A 943 -21.24 2.06 9.35
N GLN A 944 -20.26 2.57 8.60
CA GLN A 944 -20.49 2.98 7.22
C GLN A 944 -20.96 1.81 6.35
N ASP A 945 -20.33 0.65 6.47
CA ASP A 945 -20.72 -0.57 5.73
C ASP A 945 -22.16 -0.98 6.05
N LEU A 946 -22.52 -1.06 7.34
CA LEU A 946 -23.87 -1.40 7.80
C LEU A 946 -24.92 -0.37 7.35
N GLU A 947 -24.62 0.93 7.40
CA GLU A 947 -25.56 1.99 7.00
C GLU A 947 -25.86 1.94 5.49
N HIS A 948 -24.86 1.59 4.68
CA HIS A 948 -24.97 1.44 3.22
C HIS A 948 -25.41 0.04 2.77
N HIS A 949 -25.51 -0.93 3.69
CA HIS A 949 -26.00 -2.27 3.38
C HIS A 949 -27.51 -2.25 3.15
N TYR A 950 -27.95 -2.71 1.97
CA TYR A 950 -29.35 -2.64 1.50
C TYR A 950 -29.92 -1.21 1.45
N PRO A 951 -29.42 -0.34 0.56
CA PRO A 951 -29.88 1.04 0.47
C PRO A 951 -31.33 1.18 -0.03
N SER A 952 -31.92 0.12 -0.59
CA SER A 952 -33.31 0.07 -1.04
C SER A 952 -33.88 -1.35 -0.98
N GLU A 953 -35.20 -1.48 -0.97
CA GLU A 953 -35.88 -2.80 -1.00
C GLU A 953 -35.56 -3.59 -2.27
N ASN A 954 -35.41 -2.91 -3.42
CA ASN A 954 -34.99 -3.55 -4.66
C ASN A 954 -33.54 -4.07 -4.56
N ALA A 955 -32.65 -3.41 -3.80
CA ALA A 955 -31.25 -3.83 -3.61
C ALA A 955 -31.17 -5.04 -2.69
N TYR A 956 -32.05 -5.07 -1.69
CA TYR A 956 -32.25 -6.21 -0.81
C TYR A 956 -32.71 -7.45 -1.60
N ARG A 957 -33.69 -7.29 -2.50
CA ARG A 957 -34.19 -8.37 -3.36
C ARG A 957 -33.17 -8.86 -4.39
N SER A 958 -32.39 -7.97 -5.02
CA SER A 958 -31.32 -8.37 -5.96
C SER A 958 -30.12 -9.00 -5.25
N SER A 959 -29.79 -8.56 -4.03
CA SER A 959 -28.73 -9.17 -3.22
C SER A 959 -29.06 -10.59 -2.75
N HIS A 960 -30.35 -10.96 -2.63
CA HIS A 960 -30.77 -12.34 -2.39
C HIS A 960 -30.57 -13.26 -3.60
N PHE A 961 -30.52 -12.70 -4.82
CA PHE A 961 -30.20 -13.44 -6.05
C PHE A 961 -28.69 -13.46 -6.35
N ASN A 962 -27.93 -12.51 -5.80
CA ASN A 962 -26.48 -12.41 -5.91
C ASN A 962 -25.84 -12.09 -4.55
N THR A 963 -25.59 -13.13 -3.75
CA THR A 963 -24.70 -13.07 -2.57
C THR A 963 -23.67 -14.18 -2.75
N TYR A 964 -22.37 -13.97 -2.56
CA TYR A 964 -21.72 -13.82 -1.25
C TYR A 964 -20.42 -13.01 -1.35
N VAL A 965 -20.27 -12.00 -0.48
CA VAL A 965 -18.96 -11.43 -0.09
C VAL A 965 -18.74 -11.76 1.38
N GLN A 966 -18.22 -12.94 1.66
CA GLN A 966 -17.72 -13.29 2.99
C GLN A 966 -16.51 -14.20 2.83
N HIS A 967 -15.32 -13.73 3.26
CA HIS A 967 -14.19 -14.61 3.59
C HIS A 967 -13.13 -13.88 4.44
N SER A 968 -13.02 -12.55 4.35
CA SER A 968 -12.04 -11.77 5.15
C SER A 968 -12.54 -11.40 6.56
N THR A 969 -13.85 -11.21 6.76
CA THR A 969 -14.45 -10.90 8.08
C THR A 969 -14.40 -12.09 9.04
N GLU A 970 -14.47 -13.31 8.49
CA GLU A 970 -14.66 -14.54 9.26
C GLU A 970 -13.35 -15.20 9.71
N ARG A 971 -12.23 -15.00 9.00
CA ARG A 971 -10.95 -15.68 9.29
C ARG A 971 -10.21 -15.22 10.55
N GLY A 972 -10.79 -14.34 11.36
CA GLY A 972 -10.18 -13.93 12.62
C GLY A 972 -8.89 -13.09 12.50
N THR A 973 -8.42 -12.78 11.28
CA THR A 973 -7.15 -12.09 11.00
C THR A 973 -7.30 -10.57 10.97
N TYR A 974 -6.26 -9.85 11.40
CA TYR A 974 -6.17 -8.40 11.31
C TYR A 974 -5.57 -8.01 9.94
N ALA A 975 -6.33 -8.16 8.86
CA ALA A 975 -5.90 -7.70 7.53
C ALA A 975 -6.19 -6.19 7.37
N PRO A 976 -5.33 -5.40 6.71
CA PRO A 976 -5.62 -4.01 6.37
C PRO A 976 -6.90 -3.94 5.52
N LEU A 977 -7.84 -3.07 5.90
CA LEU A 977 -9.15 -2.77 5.29
C LEU A 977 -9.15 -2.41 3.79
N ALA A 978 -8.03 -2.53 3.08
CA ALA A 978 -7.91 -2.21 1.66
C ALA A 978 -8.68 -3.17 0.73
N THR A 979 -9.14 -4.32 1.23
CA THR A 979 -9.86 -5.34 0.45
C THR A 979 -11.39 -5.32 0.62
N PHE A 980 -11.95 -4.51 1.52
CA PHE A 980 -13.40 -4.48 1.75
C PHE A 980 -14.17 -3.51 0.86
N SER A 981 -13.53 -2.43 0.40
CA SER A 981 -14.22 -1.36 -0.32
C SER A 981 -14.56 -1.69 -1.78
N SER A 982 -13.98 -2.74 -2.37
CA SER A 982 -14.08 -3.01 -3.81
C SER A 982 -15.09 -4.09 -4.19
N ALA A 983 -15.44 -5.03 -3.30
CA ALA A 983 -16.30 -6.17 -3.67
C ALA A 983 -17.81 -5.91 -3.46
N VAL A 984 -18.20 -5.11 -2.48
CA VAL A 984 -19.63 -4.85 -2.18
C VAL A 984 -20.25 -3.79 -3.12
N TYR A 985 -19.41 -2.94 -3.73
CA TYR A 985 -19.89 -1.84 -4.58
C TYR A 985 -20.06 -2.21 -6.07
N LEU A 986 -19.59 -3.37 -6.51
CA LEU A 986 -19.59 -3.73 -7.95
C LEU A 986 -20.72 -4.66 -8.39
N SER A 987 -21.52 -5.27 -7.49
CA SER A 987 -22.57 -6.22 -7.88
C SER A 987 -24.02 -5.71 -7.77
N ALA A 988 -24.27 -4.57 -7.11
CA ALA A 988 -25.63 -4.07 -6.91
C ALA A 988 -26.16 -3.11 -8.00
N THR A 989 -25.31 -2.66 -8.93
CA THR A 989 -25.67 -1.57 -9.87
C THR A 989 -26.15 -2.02 -11.25
N GLN A 990 -26.05 -3.30 -11.61
CA GLN A 990 -26.44 -3.76 -12.97
C GLN A 990 -27.90 -4.23 -13.10
N GLU A 991 -28.54 -4.78 -12.06
CA GLU A 991 -29.92 -5.31 -12.20
C GLU A 991 -31.03 -4.36 -11.73
N GLN A 992 -30.72 -3.35 -10.90
CA GLN A 992 -31.78 -2.45 -10.38
C GLN A 992 -32.24 -1.35 -11.34
N GLN A 993 -31.53 -1.09 -12.44
CA GLN A 993 -31.97 -0.10 -13.44
C GLN A 993 -32.88 -0.68 -14.54
N ALA A 994 -32.99 -2.01 -14.66
CA ALA A 994 -33.92 -2.63 -15.60
C ALA A 994 -35.37 -2.74 -15.05
N ALA A 995 -35.57 -2.76 -13.72
CA ALA A 995 -36.89 -3.04 -13.14
C ALA A 995 -37.70 -1.79 -12.72
N HIS A 996 -37.13 -0.58 -12.74
CA HIS A 996 -37.87 0.64 -12.36
C HIS A 996 -38.43 1.47 -13.52
N PHE A 997 -38.18 1.07 -14.78
CA PHE A 997 -38.82 1.68 -15.96
C PHE A 997 -40.17 1.03 -16.36
N GLY A 998 -40.62 -0.02 -15.65
CA GLY A 998 -41.85 -0.76 -15.96
C GLY A 998 -43.13 -0.36 -15.22
N SER A 999 -43.07 0.43 -14.13
CA SER A 999 -44.24 0.66 -13.27
C SER A 999 -44.65 2.12 -13.02
N TYR A 1000 -44.01 3.11 -13.65
CA TYR A 1000 -44.43 4.53 -13.56
C TYR A 1000 -45.24 5.04 -14.76
N GLN A 1001 -45.80 4.15 -15.59
CA GLN A 1001 -46.75 4.51 -16.66
C GLN A 1001 -48.21 4.08 -16.39
N GLN A 1002 -48.57 3.66 -15.16
CA GLN A 1002 -49.93 3.17 -14.86
C GLN A 1002 -50.69 3.90 -13.75
N SER A 1003 -50.32 5.12 -13.36
CA SER A 1003 -51.13 5.94 -12.42
C SER A 1003 -51.43 7.38 -12.89
N LYS A 1004 -51.46 7.63 -14.20
CA LYS A 1004 -52.10 8.84 -14.80
C LYS A 1004 -53.09 8.49 -15.92
N ARG A 1005 -53.89 7.45 -15.68
CA ARG A 1005 -55.24 7.28 -16.22
C ARG A 1005 -56.16 6.83 -15.08
N GLN A 1006 -56.41 7.76 -14.16
CA GLN A 1006 -57.63 7.93 -13.37
C GLN A 1006 -57.62 9.34 -12.78
#